data_AF-A0A929ZMF8-F1
#
_entry.id   AF-A0A929ZMF8-F1
#
_cell.length_a   1.000
_cell.length_b   1.000
_cell.length_c   1.000
_cell.angle_alpha   90.00
_cell.angle_beta   90.00
_cell.angle_gamma   90.00
#
_symmetry.space_group_name_H-M   'P 1'
#
loop_
_entity.id
_entity.type
_entity.pdbx_description
1 polymer ?
#
loop_
_entity_poly.entity_id
_entity_poly.type
_entity_poly.pdbx_seq_one_letter_code
_entity_poly.pdbx_strand_id
1 'polypeptide(L)'
;DIDIKEHKFTNEDILRNDSKPNAIIAKNIFDTAKATKEVDLSERYPVYLEAAKAFSELPIGSYDYQDYLEAVAYYAILKGDSIYIKFRNAVSQGENDIKYLTRLKDSACSYYIESLNLMSSIPSNRLLSILSNYLKISIALCNIKNNEPVNFTGQFQSVFFSCIDSDNVEYNDIAWSVIIAVGAASAGAWNKLVRIKGGTSGLYGKMSGNPQTIYNTINRLGATNISTNLKPGDFLKSAFKKRITLNKELATYCGEMIKLNVDVHLITRISDAWRKIREYDFLMSTTDNESKNAVEDFLRILTPYANRNQAERTTLLIQVQRLLEKQIAFINDNTTYYGRTFFFSLFNKWKKSIQGLLDKKIADTLPILQVLADPPYIVMNGEKKIVNLIVKNIGDSTADGCILAPRVSEVNSSKSIKAVNEYKREIPAGTNFEFSMNLPKHLYDANSIELSMEITALYQGKEVGTQEYSFTLENEPESSLTYNDIPWKDGAIPKEQMFKGRKQILDVLKRHYTSLEKDKPYILYGLTRTGKSSILKYLKEALDNQNTTFDGHQFTIATFDWDLSLASSFGNAQDLWQYLLFDQVYDHIGDYLDGSVYQEFNLSERPRAKDFPSILFYLKKKGIYPLFLVDEFSFIKVLMDNRIVNPAFLHTLR
;
A
#
# COMPACT_ATOMS: atom_id res chain seq x y z
N ASP A 1 -10.87 -6.61 -20.50
CA ASP A 1 -11.31 -7.91 -19.99
C ASP A 1 -10.11 -8.70 -19.50
N ILE A 2 -10.23 -9.43 -18.39
CA ILE A 2 -9.14 -10.23 -17.80
C ILE A 2 -8.92 -11.51 -18.56
N ASP A 3 -9.99 -12.18 -18.98
CA ASP A 3 -9.85 -13.42 -19.72
C ASP A 3 -8.98 -13.18 -20.95
N ILE A 4 -9.21 -12.05 -21.63
CA ILE A 4 -8.37 -11.58 -22.73
C ILE A 4 -6.96 -11.23 -22.22
N LYS A 5 -6.78 -10.44 -21.16
CA LYS A 5 -5.43 -10.01 -20.73
C LYS A 5 -4.53 -11.17 -20.30
N GLU A 6 -5.06 -12.14 -19.56
CA GLU A 6 -4.30 -13.24 -18.97
C GLU A 6 -4.22 -14.49 -19.86
N HIS A 7 -4.98 -14.56 -20.95
CA HIS A 7 -4.88 -15.65 -21.90
C HIS A 7 -3.47 -15.77 -22.48
N LYS A 8 -2.93 -16.99 -22.41
CA LYS A 8 -1.66 -17.35 -23.03
C LYS A 8 -1.93 -17.92 -24.41
N PHE A 9 -1.20 -17.43 -25.41
CA PHE A 9 -1.32 -17.92 -26.77
C PHE A 9 -0.97 -19.42 -26.85
N THR A 10 -1.80 -20.13 -27.60
CA THR A 10 -1.67 -21.55 -27.95
C THR A 10 -1.50 -21.75 -29.46
N ASN A 11 -1.86 -20.76 -30.26
CA ASN A 11 -1.77 -20.77 -31.71
C ASN A 11 -0.31 -20.82 -32.19
N GLU A 12 0.00 -21.80 -33.03
CA GLU A 12 1.36 -22.05 -33.51
C GLU A 12 1.97 -20.86 -34.27
N ASP A 13 1.18 -20.12 -35.05
CA ASP A 13 1.71 -18.99 -35.83
C ASP A 13 2.11 -17.83 -34.92
N ILE A 14 1.40 -17.61 -33.81
CA ILE A 14 1.79 -16.64 -32.78
C ILE A 14 3.03 -17.11 -32.03
N LEU A 15 3.07 -18.40 -31.64
CA LEU A 15 4.20 -18.97 -30.91
C LEU A 15 5.49 -18.94 -31.74
N ARG A 16 5.40 -19.18 -33.06
CA ARG A 16 6.52 -19.08 -34.02
C ARG A 16 6.98 -17.64 -34.26
N ASN A 17 6.15 -16.64 -33.92
CA ASN A 17 6.47 -15.22 -34.02
C ASN A 17 6.80 -14.61 -32.64
N ASP A 18 7.62 -15.28 -31.84
CA ASP A 18 8.04 -14.86 -30.50
C ASP A 18 6.87 -14.50 -29.57
N SER A 19 5.74 -15.21 -29.68
CA SER A 19 4.50 -14.94 -28.94
C SER A 19 3.90 -13.55 -29.19
N LYS A 20 4.22 -12.92 -30.33
CA LYS A 20 3.67 -11.62 -30.73
C LYS A 20 2.69 -11.80 -31.90
N PRO A 21 1.42 -11.41 -31.74
CA PRO A 21 0.47 -11.44 -32.85
C PRO A 21 0.77 -10.32 -33.87
N ASN A 22 0.28 -10.50 -35.10
CA ASN A 22 0.13 -9.43 -36.09
C ASN A 22 -1.32 -9.41 -36.62
N ALA A 23 -1.70 -8.36 -37.36
CA ALA A 23 -3.08 -8.19 -37.82
C ALA A 23 -3.58 -9.34 -38.72
N ILE A 24 -2.70 -9.91 -39.55
CA ILE A 24 -3.04 -11.02 -40.44
C ILE A 24 -3.30 -12.29 -39.63
N ILE A 25 -2.42 -12.62 -38.67
CA ILE A 25 -2.58 -13.78 -37.80
C ILE A 25 -3.85 -13.65 -36.95
N ALA A 26 -4.10 -12.48 -36.36
CA ALA A 26 -5.31 -12.24 -35.57
C ALA A 26 -6.58 -12.43 -36.42
N LYS A 27 -6.59 -11.93 -37.66
CA LYS A 27 -7.70 -12.12 -38.60
C LYS A 27 -7.87 -13.59 -39.00
N ASN A 28 -6.78 -14.31 -39.28
CA ASN A 28 -6.83 -15.73 -39.62
C ASN A 28 -7.41 -16.58 -38.48
N ILE A 29 -7.03 -16.32 -37.23
CA ILE A 29 -7.58 -17.02 -36.07
C ILE A 29 -9.09 -16.76 -35.96
N PHE A 30 -9.50 -15.51 -36.14
CA PHE A 30 -10.91 -15.13 -36.13
C PHE A 30 -11.72 -15.77 -37.26
N ASP A 31 -11.21 -15.76 -38.49
CA ASP A 31 -11.86 -16.38 -39.63
C ASP A 31 -11.94 -17.91 -39.48
N THR A 32 -10.91 -18.52 -38.88
CA THR A 32 -10.93 -19.94 -38.47
C THR A 32 -12.05 -20.21 -37.46
N ALA A 33 -12.19 -19.36 -36.44
CA ALA A 33 -13.26 -19.46 -35.44
C ALA A 33 -14.67 -19.38 -36.06
N LYS A 34 -14.83 -18.62 -37.16
CA LYS A 34 -16.06 -18.55 -37.95
C LYS A 34 -16.27 -19.77 -38.84
N ALA A 35 -15.20 -20.32 -39.41
CA ALA A 35 -15.24 -21.41 -40.38
C ALA A 35 -15.46 -22.79 -39.76
N THR A 36 -14.95 -23.05 -38.56
CA THR A 36 -15.15 -24.34 -37.88
C THR A 36 -16.65 -24.61 -37.76
N LYS A 37 -17.13 -25.78 -38.20
CA LYS A 37 -18.54 -26.21 -38.05
C LYS A 37 -18.71 -27.51 -37.26
N GLU A 38 -17.62 -28.19 -36.92
CA GLU A 38 -17.62 -29.60 -36.49
C GLU A 38 -17.60 -29.84 -34.97
N VAL A 39 -17.20 -28.86 -34.14
CA VAL A 39 -17.17 -29.00 -32.66
C VAL A 39 -18.47 -28.44 -32.06
N ASP A 40 -18.96 -29.03 -30.96
CA ASP A 40 -20.10 -28.50 -30.19
C ASP A 40 -19.90 -27.00 -29.94
N LEU A 41 -20.92 -26.20 -30.24
CA LEU A 41 -20.79 -24.75 -30.40
C LEU A 41 -20.20 -24.07 -29.14
N SER A 42 -20.53 -24.60 -27.97
CA SER A 42 -20.06 -24.10 -26.66
C SER A 42 -18.59 -24.41 -26.36
N GLU A 43 -17.89 -25.27 -27.10
CA GLU A 43 -16.48 -25.58 -26.86
C GLU A 43 -15.53 -24.68 -27.66
N ARG A 44 -16.05 -23.79 -28.51
CA ARG A 44 -15.26 -22.92 -29.39
C ARG A 44 -14.88 -21.57 -28.79
N TYR A 45 -15.36 -21.26 -27.58
CA TYR A 45 -14.99 -20.02 -26.91
C TYR A 45 -13.46 -19.81 -26.78
N PRO A 46 -12.59 -20.84 -26.62
CA PRO A 46 -11.14 -20.62 -26.53
C PRO A 46 -10.55 -20.00 -27.81
N VAL A 47 -11.04 -20.38 -29.00
CA VAL A 47 -10.53 -19.83 -30.28
C VAL A 47 -10.94 -18.36 -30.44
N TYR A 48 -12.17 -18.02 -30.08
CA TYR A 48 -12.61 -16.61 -30.05
C TYR A 48 -11.87 -15.79 -28.99
N LEU A 49 -11.56 -16.39 -27.83
CA LEU A 49 -10.74 -15.76 -26.80
C LEU A 49 -9.32 -15.48 -27.30
N GLU A 50 -8.73 -16.45 -28.02
CA GLU A 50 -7.40 -16.32 -28.61
C GLU A 50 -7.36 -15.24 -29.69
N ALA A 51 -8.38 -15.17 -30.56
CA ALA A 51 -8.53 -14.07 -31.51
C ALA A 51 -8.65 -12.71 -30.81
N ALA A 52 -9.49 -12.62 -29.77
CA ALA A 52 -9.68 -11.40 -28.99
C ALA A 52 -8.37 -10.96 -28.30
N LYS A 53 -7.61 -11.91 -27.72
CA LYS A 53 -6.26 -11.67 -27.19
C LYS A 53 -5.35 -11.13 -28.27
N ALA A 54 -5.29 -11.79 -29.43
CA ALA A 54 -4.41 -11.40 -30.52
C ALA A 54 -4.67 -9.96 -30.97
N PHE A 55 -5.94 -9.56 -31.17
CA PHE A 55 -6.31 -8.19 -31.48
C PHE A 55 -5.98 -7.19 -30.36
N SER A 56 -6.15 -7.58 -29.09
CA SER A 56 -5.94 -6.68 -27.95
C SER A 56 -4.47 -6.23 -27.75
N GLU A 57 -3.52 -7.02 -28.25
CA GLU A 57 -2.08 -6.72 -28.20
C GLU A 57 -1.61 -5.87 -29.40
N LEU A 58 -2.50 -5.60 -30.37
CA LEU A 58 -2.19 -4.79 -31.55
C LEU A 58 -2.52 -3.30 -31.31
N PRO A 59 -1.75 -2.37 -31.91
CA PRO A 59 -2.08 -0.95 -31.88
C PRO A 59 -3.47 -0.68 -32.47
N ILE A 60 -4.25 0.18 -31.80
CA ILE A 60 -5.57 0.60 -32.29
C ILE A 60 -5.42 1.24 -33.68
N GLY A 61 -6.22 0.79 -34.65
CA GLY A 61 -6.18 1.24 -36.04
C GLY A 61 -5.37 0.35 -36.99
N SER A 62 -4.67 -0.67 -36.46
CA SER A 62 -3.96 -1.67 -37.29
C SER A 62 -4.82 -2.86 -37.73
N TYR A 63 -6.07 -2.91 -37.28
CA TYR A 63 -7.05 -3.97 -37.57
C TYR A 63 -8.47 -3.38 -37.63
N ASP A 64 -9.43 -4.12 -38.18
CA ASP A 64 -10.84 -3.73 -38.14
C ASP A 64 -11.38 -3.88 -36.70
N TYR A 65 -11.72 -2.75 -36.08
CA TYR A 65 -12.24 -2.75 -34.72
C TYR A 65 -13.53 -3.56 -34.56
N GLN A 66 -14.33 -3.69 -35.62
CA GLN A 66 -15.53 -4.54 -35.58
C GLN A 66 -15.18 -6.03 -35.46
N ASP A 67 -14.09 -6.50 -36.09
CA ASP A 67 -13.64 -7.89 -35.95
C ASP A 67 -13.24 -8.19 -34.51
N TYR A 68 -12.56 -7.24 -33.84
CA TYR A 68 -12.24 -7.39 -32.42
C TYR A 68 -13.49 -7.43 -31.54
N LEU A 69 -14.42 -6.50 -31.72
CA LEU A 69 -15.68 -6.48 -30.96
C LEU A 69 -16.50 -7.75 -31.18
N GLU A 70 -16.56 -8.25 -32.42
CA GLU A 70 -17.23 -9.49 -32.76
C GLU A 70 -16.53 -10.68 -32.10
N ALA A 71 -15.19 -10.74 -32.12
CA ALA A 71 -14.44 -11.79 -31.45
C ALA A 71 -14.75 -11.84 -29.94
N VAL A 72 -14.74 -10.69 -29.26
CA VAL A 72 -15.05 -10.59 -27.82
C VAL A 72 -16.51 -10.99 -27.56
N ALA A 73 -17.46 -10.53 -28.37
CA ALA A 73 -18.87 -10.83 -28.18
C ALA A 73 -19.18 -12.32 -28.37
N TYR A 74 -18.62 -12.96 -29.40
CA TYR A 74 -18.80 -14.40 -29.61
C TYR A 74 -18.09 -15.23 -28.55
N TYR A 75 -16.91 -14.82 -28.08
CA TYR A 75 -16.29 -15.40 -26.89
C TYR A 75 -17.25 -15.38 -25.71
N ALA A 76 -17.82 -14.21 -25.39
CA ALA A 76 -18.73 -14.07 -24.25
C ALA A 76 -20.00 -14.94 -24.40
N ILE A 77 -20.63 -14.97 -25.59
CA ILE A 77 -21.81 -15.83 -25.84
C ILE A 77 -21.48 -17.28 -25.55
N LEU A 78 -20.40 -17.80 -26.16
CA LEU A 78 -20.05 -19.21 -26.08
C LEU A 78 -19.56 -19.60 -24.67
N LYS A 79 -18.88 -18.68 -23.97
CA LYS A 79 -18.51 -18.87 -22.57
C LYS A 79 -19.74 -18.93 -21.67
N GLY A 80 -20.72 -18.04 -21.89
CA GLY A 80 -22.01 -18.08 -21.21
C GLY A 80 -22.76 -19.40 -21.44
N ASP A 81 -22.79 -19.88 -22.68
CA ASP A 81 -23.42 -21.17 -23.06
C ASP A 81 -22.72 -22.35 -22.36
N SER A 82 -21.38 -22.36 -22.32
CA SER A 82 -20.60 -23.38 -21.62
C SER A 82 -20.93 -23.43 -20.12
N ILE A 83 -21.05 -22.27 -19.46
CA ILE A 83 -21.43 -22.19 -18.04
C ILE A 83 -22.89 -22.61 -17.84
N TYR A 84 -23.79 -22.24 -18.75
CA TYR A 84 -25.19 -22.68 -18.71
C TYR A 84 -25.31 -24.21 -18.79
N ILE A 85 -24.55 -24.85 -19.69
CA ILE A 85 -24.50 -26.32 -19.79
C ILE A 85 -23.96 -26.93 -18.50
N LYS A 86 -22.89 -26.34 -17.92
CA LYS A 86 -22.35 -26.77 -16.63
C LYS A 86 -23.41 -26.69 -15.51
N PHE A 87 -24.16 -25.60 -15.43
CA PHE A 87 -25.27 -25.44 -14.48
C PHE A 87 -26.33 -26.53 -14.69
N ARG A 88 -26.79 -26.71 -15.93
CA ARG A 88 -27.82 -27.71 -16.26
C ARG A 88 -27.39 -29.12 -15.89
N ASN A 89 -26.14 -29.48 -16.18
CA ASN A 89 -25.57 -30.78 -15.86
C ASN A 89 -25.47 -30.99 -14.35
N ALA A 90 -25.01 -29.98 -13.60
CA ALA A 90 -24.96 -30.03 -12.14
C ALA A 90 -26.35 -30.28 -11.54
N VAL A 91 -27.37 -29.51 -11.96
CA VAL A 91 -28.75 -29.71 -11.50
C VAL A 91 -29.29 -31.09 -11.88
N SER A 92 -29.01 -31.57 -13.10
CA SER A 92 -29.45 -32.90 -13.55
C SER A 92 -28.76 -34.04 -12.76
N GLN A 93 -27.59 -33.79 -12.19
CA GLN A 93 -26.85 -34.71 -11.33
C GLN A 93 -27.24 -34.60 -9.84
N GLY A 94 -28.24 -33.77 -9.51
CA GLY A 94 -28.76 -33.62 -8.15
C GLY A 94 -28.03 -32.58 -7.29
N GLU A 95 -27.22 -31.71 -7.88
CA GLU A 95 -26.60 -30.59 -7.16
C GLU A 95 -27.68 -29.61 -6.67
N ASN A 96 -27.63 -29.28 -5.37
CA ASN A 96 -28.60 -28.42 -4.68
C ASN A 96 -27.93 -27.30 -3.87
N ASP A 97 -26.59 -27.14 -3.91
CA ASP A 97 -25.92 -26.00 -3.29
C ASP A 97 -26.32 -24.69 -4.01
N ILE A 98 -27.27 -23.97 -3.39
CA ILE A 98 -27.78 -22.69 -3.85
C ILE A 98 -26.65 -21.69 -4.10
N LYS A 99 -25.60 -21.70 -3.29
CA LYS A 99 -24.49 -20.75 -3.42
C LYS A 99 -23.67 -21.05 -4.68
N TYR A 100 -23.29 -22.30 -4.88
CA TYR A 100 -22.60 -22.75 -6.08
C TYR A 100 -23.41 -22.47 -7.35
N LEU A 101 -24.70 -22.83 -7.35
CA LEU A 101 -25.60 -22.61 -8.48
C LEU A 101 -25.82 -21.11 -8.77
N THR A 102 -25.89 -20.27 -7.73
CA THR A 102 -25.97 -18.80 -7.88
C THR A 102 -24.74 -18.25 -8.61
N ARG A 103 -23.53 -18.73 -8.27
CA ARG A 103 -22.28 -18.30 -8.92
C ARG A 103 -22.23 -18.64 -10.41
N LEU A 104 -22.65 -19.85 -10.77
CA LEU A 104 -22.77 -20.26 -12.17
C LEU A 104 -23.80 -19.41 -12.92
N LYS A 105 -24.97 -19.16 -12.33
CA LYS A 105 -26.02 -18.30 -12.91
C LYS A 105 -25.50 -16.89 -13.16
N ASP A 106 -24.93 -16.25 -12.14
CA ASP A 106 -24.42 -14.87 -12.23
C ASP A 106 -23.30 -14.74 -13.27
N SER A 107 -22.41 -15.72 -13.34
CA SER A 107 -21.33 -15.76 -14.34
C SER A 107 -21.89 -15.85 -15.76
N ALA A 108 -22.77 -16.83 -16.03
CA ALA A 108 -23.41 -16.99 -17.35
C ALA A 108 -24.18 -15.72 -17.77
N CYS A 109 -25.00 -15.18 -16.87
CA CYS A 109 -25.75 -13.95 -17.10
C CYS A 109 -24.83 -12.75 -17.40
N SER A 110 -23.69 -12.63 -16.71
CA SER A 110 -22.72 -11.56 -16.95
C SER A 110 -22.17 -11.60 -18.38
N TYR A 111 -21.75 -12.77 -18.86
CA TYR A 111 -21.25 -12.92 -20.24
C TYR A 111 -22.32 -12.65 -21.29
N TYR A 112 -23.56 -13.09 -21.06
CA TYR A 112 -24.67 -12.79 -21.96
C TYR A 112 -24.92 -11.27 -22.07
N ILE A 113 -24.95 -10.55 -20.94
CA ILE A 113 -25.14 -9.10 -20.95
C ILE A 113 -23.96 -8.38 -21.61
N GLU A 114 -22.73 -8.82 -21.36
CA GLU A 114 -21.55 -8.28 -22.02
C GLU A 114 -21.61 -8.45 -23.54
N SER A 115 -21.99 -9.64 -24.04
CA SER A 115 -22.11 -9.87 -25.48
C SER A 115 -23.10 -8.92 -26.15
N LEU A 116 -24.22 -8.62 -25.48
CA LEU A 116 -25.24 -7.68 -25.96
C LEU A 116 -24.72 -6.25 -25.99
N ASN A 117 -23.89 -5.86 -25.01
CA ASN A 117 -23.29 -4.54 -24.94
C ASN A 117 -22.24 -4.30 -26.05
N LEU A 118 -21.51 -5.36 -26.44
CA LEU A 118 -20.43 -5.28 -27.43
C LEU A 118 -20.93 -5.26 -28.88
N MET A 119 -22.04 -5.91 -29.19
CA MET A 119 -22.56 -5.99 -30.56
C MET A 119 -24.00 -5.50 -30.71
N SER A 120 -24.18 -4.50 -31.57
CA SER A 120 -25.50 -3.97 -31.94
C SER A 120 -26.26 -4.85 -32.97
N SER A 121 -25.55 -5.75 -33.66
CA SER A 121 -26.06 -6.58 -34.77
C SER A 121 -25.93 -8.09 -34.55
N ILE A 122 -26.28 -8.58 -33.36
CA ILE A 122 -26.39 -10.02 -33.11
C ILE A 122 -27.50 -10.64 -33.99
N PRO A 123 -27.25 -11.76 -34.68
CA PRO A 123 -28.26 -12.48 -35.44
C PRO A 123 -29.49 -12.87 -34.59
N SER A 124 -30.68 -12.76 -35.16
CA SER A 124 -31.95 -12.94 -34.44
C SER A 124 -32.07 -14.28 -33.69
N ASN A 125 -31.60 -15.38 -34.29
CA ASN A 125 -31.61 -16.70 -33.67
C ASN A 125 -30.70 -16.77 -32.43
N ARG A 126 -29.51 -16.18 -32.49
CA ARG A 126 -28.56 -16.12 -31.37
C ARG A 126 -29.09 -15.22 -30.26
N LEU A 127 -29.66 -14.07 -30.61
CA LEU A 127 -30.29 -13.18 -29.64
C LEU A 127 -31.38 -13.90 -28.83
N LEU A 128 -32.27 -14.64 -29.48
CA LEU A 128 -33.30 -15.42 -28.79
C LEU A 128 -32.71 -16.53 -27.91
N SER A 129 -31.63 -17.19 -28.36
CA SER A 129 -30.94 -18.23 -27.57
C SER A 129 -30.34 -17.66 -26.28
N ILE A 130 -29.60 -16.55 -26.38
CA ILE A 130 -28.98 -15.85 -25.25
C ILE A 130 -30.03 -15.51 -24.19
N LEU A 131 -31.12 -14.87 -24.62
CA LEU A 131 -32.19 -14.44 -23.73
C LEU A 131 -32.95 -15.62 -23.14
N SER A 132 -33.15 -16.68 -23.92
CA SER A 132 -33.78 -17.91 -23.42
C SER A 132 -32.93 -18.57 -22.34
N ASN A 133 -31.61 -18.70 -22.56
CA ASN A 133 -30.70 -19.33 -21.60
C ASN A 133 -30.61 -18.48 -20.32
N TYR A 134 -30.54 -17.16 -20.45
CA TYR A 134 -30.57 -16.22 -19.33
C TYR A 134 -31.83 -16.40 -18.46
N LEU A 135 -33.02 -16.47 -19.07
CA LEU A 135 -34.26 -16.66 -18.33
C LEU A 135 -34.31 -18.05 -17.68
N LYS A 136 -34.03 -19.10 -18.43
CA LYS A 136 -34.10 -20.48 -17.95
C LYS A 136 -33.21 -20.74 -16.75
N ILE A 137 -31.96 -20.25 -16.76
CA ILE A 137 -31.06 -20.43 -15.62
C ILE A 137 -31.54 -19.66 -14.38
N SER A 138 -32.15 -18.49 -14.58
CA SER A 138 -32.71 -17.68 -13.49
C SER A 138 -33.95 -18.34 -12.87
N ILE A 139 -34.86 -18.86 -13.70
CA ILE A 139 -36.05 -19.59 -13.28
C ILE A 139 -35.66 -20.90 -12.61
N ALA A 140 -34.70 -21.64 -13.19
CA ALA A 140 -34.22 -22.89 -12.59
C ALA A 140 -33.71 -22.68 -11.16
N LEU A 141 -32.88 -21.65 -10.92
CA LEU A 141 -32.42 -21.34 -9.57
C LEU A 141 -33.56 -20.94 -8.63
N CYS A 142 -34.54 -20.19 -9.13
CA CYS A 142 -35.76 -19.83 -8.40
C CYS A 142 -36.52 -21.08 -7.93
N ASN A 143 -36.75 -22.02 -8.85
CA ASN A 143 -37.46 -23.27 -8.56
C ASN A 143 -36.69 -24.13 -7.55
N ILE A 144 -35.36 -24.24 -7.67
CA ILE A 144 -34.54 -24.99 -6.72
C ILE A 144 -34.63 -24.39 -5.31
N LYS A 145 -34.59 -23.06 -5.17
CA LYS A 145 -34.77 -22.38 -3.88
C LYS A 145 -36.13 -22.67 -3.24
N ASN A 146 -37.16 -22.82 -4.07
CA ASN A 146 -38.54 -23.05 -3.65
C ASN A 146 -38.92 -24.55 -3.63
N ASN A 147 -37.96 -25.46 -3.84
CA ASN A 147 -38.19 -26.92 -3.95
C ASN A 147 -39.22 -27.31 -5.04
N GLU A 148 -39.24 -26.57 -6.14
CA GLU A 148 -40.09 -26.79 -7.31
C GLU A 148 -39.33 -27.52 -8.44
N PRO A 149 -40.02 -28.23 -9.34
CA PRO A 149 -39.38 -28.92 -10.46
C PRO A 149 -38.71 -27.94 -11.44
N VAL A 150 -37.52 -28.30 -11.89
CA VAL A 150 -36.73 -27.50 -12.84
C VAL A 150 -37.00 -27.94 -14.27
N ASN A 151 -37.27 -26.98 -15.16
CA ASN A 151 -37.45 -27.23 -16.58
C ASN A 151 -36.57 -26.31 -17.45
N PHE A 152 -35.71 -26.90 -18.28
CA PHE A 152 -34.82 -26.18 -19.21
C PHE A 152 -35.35 -26.13 -20.67
N THR A 153 -36.56 -26.64 -20.91
CA THR A 153 -37.20 -26.65 -22.24
C THR A 153 -37.98 -25.36 -22.53
N GLY A 154 -38.48 -25.22 -23.75
CA GLY A 154 -39.26 -24.04 -24.18
C GLY A 154 -38.46 -23.01 -24.96
N GLN A 155 -39.17 -22.22 -25.77
CA GLN A 155 -38.60 -21.12 -26.55
C GLN A 155 -38.63 -19.81 -25.75
N PHE A 156 -37.84 -18.82 -26.14
CA PHE A 156 -37.76 -17.54 -25.43
C PHE A 156 -39.14 -16.92 -25.17
N GLN A 157 -39.97 -16.74 -26.22
CA GLN A 157 -41.28 -16.11 -26.09
C GLN A 157 -42.19 -16.81 -25.07
N SER A 158 -42.27 -18.15 -25.12
CA SER A 158 -43.15 -18.91 -24.23
C SER A 158 -42.70 -18.79 -22.78
N VAL A 159 -41.40 -18.93 -22.52
CA VAL A 159 -40.82 -18.83 -21.17
C VAL A 159 -40.94 -17.40 -20.62
N PHE A 160 -40.69 -16.40 -21.47
CA PHE A 160 -40.77 -14.99 -21.07
C PHE A 160 -42.19 -14.58 -20.71
N PHE A 161 -43.18 -14.89 -21.55
CA PHE A 161 -44.57 -14.53 -21.26
C PHE A 161 -45.15 -15.35 -20.10
N SER A 162 -44.76 -16.62 -19.91
CA SER A 162 -45.18 -17.37 -18.72
C SER A 162 -44.71 -16.73 -17.41
N CYS A 163 -43.55 -16.07 -17.41
CA CYS A 163 -43.08 -15.32 -16.25
C CYS A 163 -43.83 -14.00 -16.05
N ILE A 164 -44.13 -13.27 -17.13
CA ILE A 164 -44.91 -12.03 -17.06
C ILE A 164 -46.33 -12.28 -16.57
N ASP A 165 -46.94 -13.38 -17.00
CA ASP A 165 -48.32 -13.74 -16.67
C ASP A 165 -48.45 -14.51 -15.35
N SER A 166 -47.34 -14.82 -14.68
CA SER A 166 -47.34 -15.54 -13.43
C SER A 166 -47.75 -14.64 -12.27
N ASP A 167 -48.58 -15.17 -11.37
CA ASP A 167 -48.87 -14.56 -10.06
C ASP A 167 -47.67 -14.67 -9.10
N ASN A 168 -46.64 -15.46 -9.43
CA ASN A 168 -45.42 -15.55 -8.65
C ASN A 168 -44.56 -14.29 -8.87
N VAL A 169 -44.42 -13.50 -7.81
CA VAL A 169 -43.65 -12.24 -7.80
C VAL A 169 -42.20 -12.47 -8.22
N GLU A 170 -41.56 -13.59 -7.85
CA GLU A 170 -40.16 -13.86 -8.21
C GLU A 170 -40.01 -14.12 -9.71
N TYR A 171 -40.94 -14.85 -10.33
CA TYR A 171 -40.93 -15.06 -11.78
C TYR A 171 -41.18 -13.74 -12.53
N ASN A 172 -42.11 -12.93 -12.04
CA ASN A 172 -42.39 -11.62 -12.59
C ASN A 172 -41.15 -10.71 -12.51
N ASP A 173 -40.50 -10.68 -11.34
CA ASP A 173 -39.28 -9.90 -11.10
C ASP A 173 -38.12 -10.35 -11.99
N ILE A 174 -37.96 -11.65 -12.24
CA ILE A 174 -36.98 -12.19 -13.20
C ILE A 174 -37.24 -11.62 -14.60
N ALA A 175 -38.48 -11.67 -15.08
CA ALA A 175 -38.82 -11.19 -16.42
C ALA A 175 -38.56 -9.69 -16.57
N TRP A 176 -39.03 -8.87 -15.63
CA TRP A 176 -38.83 -7.41 -15.68
C TRP A 176 -37.36 -7.01 -15.50
N SER A 177 -36.61 -7.72 -14.66
CA SER A 177 -35.16 -7.50 -14.51
C SER A 177 -34.41 -7.76 -15.81
N VAL A 178 -34.80 -8.79 -16.57
CA VAL A 178 -34.24 -9.06 -17.91
C VAL A 178 -34.49 -7.91 -18.86
N ILE A 179 -35.70 -7.32 -18.86
CA ILE A 179 -36.01 -6.15 -19.69
C ILE A 179 -35.06 -5.00 -19.38
N ILE A 180 -34.86 -4.68 -18.10
CA ILE A 180 -33.99 -3.60 -17.65
C ILE A 180 -32.54 -3.87 -18.04
N ALA A 181 -32.03 -5.07 -17.76
CA ALA A 181 -30.64 -5.43 -18.01
C ALA A 181 -30.31 -5.46 -19.52
N VAL A 182 -31.14 -6.13 -20.31
CA VAL A 182 -30.96 -6.27 -21.77
C VAL A 182 -31.19 -4.94 -22.48
N GLY A 183 -32.22 -4.20 -22.11
CA GLY A 183 -32.53 -2.91 -22.71
C GLY A 183 -31.48 -1.83 -22.41
N ALA A 184 -30.87 -1.87 -21.22
CA ALA A 184 -29.75 -1.01 -20.87
C ALA A 184 -28.45 -1.41 -21.58
N ALA A 185 -28.20 -2.71 -21.77
CA ALA A 185 -27.04 -3.20 -22.50
C ALA A 185 -27.14 -2.90 -24.00
N SER A 186 -28.32 -3.12 -24.61
CA SER A 186 -28.56 -2.83 -26.02
C SER A 186 -30.03 -2.57 -26.32
N ALA A 187 -30.42 -1.29 -26.28
CA ALA A 187 -31.77 -0.86 -26.66
C ALA A 187 -32.10 -1.26 -28.12
N GLY A 188 -31.09 -1.30 -29.00
CA GLY A 188 -31.25 -1.76 -30.38
C GLY A 188 -31.63 -3.25 -30.46
N ALA A 189 -30.94 -4.11 -29.72
CA ALA A 189 -31.27 -5.53 -29.64
C ALA A 189 -32.67 -5.75 -29.05
N TRP A 190 -33.01 -5.02 -27.98
CA TRP A 190 -34.34 -5.06 -27.37
C TRP A 190 -35.45 -4.70 -28.38
N ASN A 191 -35.30 -3.59 -29.08
CA ASN A 191 -36.31 -3.13 -30.05
C ASN A 191 -36.48 -4.09 -31.23
N LYS A 192 -35.41 -4.82 -31.62
CA LYS A 192 -35.49 -5.85 -32.66
C LYS A 192 -36.40 -7.01 -32.24
N LEU A 193 -36.47 -7.37 -30.95
CA LEU A 193 -37.27 -8.50 -30.45
C LEU A 193 -38.75 -8.39 -30.79
N VAL A 194 -39.30 -7.19 -30.91
CA VAL A 194 -40.71 -6.97 -31.26
C VAL A 194 -41.03 -7.49 -32.66
N ARG A 195 -40.03 -7.43 -33.57
CA ARG A 195 -40.20 -7.76 -34.99
C ARG A 195 -39.73 -9.17 -35.34
N ILE A 196 -39.10 -9.89 -34.41
CA ILE A 196 -38.57 -11.24 -34.62
C ILE A 196 -39.63 -12.27 -34.19
N LYS A 197 -39.86 -13.29 -35.04
CA LYS A 197 -40.71 -14.44 -34.69
C LYS A 197 -40.14 -15.15 -33.46
N GLY A 198 -40.96 -15.37 -32.42
CA GLY A 198 -40.49 -15.93 -31.16
C GLY A 198 -39.85 -14.91 -30.21
N GLY A 199 -39.98 -13.60 -30.50
CA GLY A 199 -39.53 -12.50 -29.65
C GLY A 199 -40.63 -11.93 -28.74
N THR A 200 -40.63 -10.61 -28.51
CA THR A 200 -41.47 -9.93 -27.51
C THR A 200 -42.74 -9.28 -28.08
N SER A 201 -43.21 -9.76 -29.25
CA SER A 201 -44.46 -9.27 -29.84
C SER A 201 -45.62 -9.44 -28.85
N GLY A 202 -46.36 -8.35 -28.59
CA GLY A 202 -47.46 -8.30 -27.61
C GLY A 202 -47.09 -7.68 -26.24
N LEU A 203 -45.81 -7.53 -25.91
CA LEU A 203 -45.38 -6.97 -24.61
C LEU A 203 -45.96 -5.57 -24.34
N TYR A 204 -45.86 -4.67 -25.31
CA TYR A 204 -46.35 -3.29 -25.18
C TYR A 204 -47.89 -3.22 -24.98
N GLY A 205 -48.62 -4.22 -25.47
CA GLY A 205 -50.05 -4.39 -25.19
C GLY A 205 -50.30 -4.72 -23.72
N LYS A 206 -49.53 -5.66 -23.16
CA LYS A 206 -49.61 -6.02 -21.73
C LYS A 206 -49.27 -4.84 -20.82
N MET A 207 -48.21 -4.10 -21.16
CA MET A 207 -47.83 -2.90 -20.42
C MET A 207 -48.91 -1.81 -20.46
N SER A 208 -49.62 -1.68 -21.59
CA SER A 208 -50.73 -0.74 -21.71
C SER A 208 -51.96 -1.17 -20.88
N GLY A 209 -52.13 -2.47 -20.61
CA GLY A 209 -53.26 -3.00 -19.86
C GLY A 209 -53.18 -2.75 -18.34
N ASN A 210 -51.98 -2.78 -17.76
CA ASN A 210 -51.76 -2.49 -16.34
C ASN A 210 -50.47 -1.68 -16.10
N PRO A 211 -50.42 -0.42 -16.58
CA PRO A 211 -49.19 0.37 -16.60
C PRO A 211 -48.68 0.68 -15.19
N GLN A 212 -49.56 1.03 -14.25
CA GLN A 212 -49.15 1.48 -12.92
C GLN A 212 -48.41 0.39 -12.13
N THR A 213 -48.96 -0.83 -12.09
CA THR A 213 -48.33 -1.95 -11.37
C THR A 213 -47.00 -2.33 -12.01
N ILE A 214 -46.97 -2.48 -13.34
CA ILE A 214 -45.75 -2.87 -14.07
C ILE A 214 -44.65 -1.81 -13.92
N TYR A 215 -44.99 -0.53 -14.05
CA TYR A 215 -44.03 0.55 -13.94
C TYR A 215 -43.49 0.69 -12.52
N ASN A 216 -44.33 0.49 -11.50
CA ASN A 216 -43.88 0.44 -10.11
C ASN A 216 -42.90 -0.71 -9.86
N THR A 217 -43.14 -1.90 -10.44
CA THR A 217 -42.20 -3.03 -10.38
C THR A 217 -40.86 -2.68 -11.04
N ILE A 218 -40.87 -2.11 -12.25
CA ILE A 218 -39.65 -1.68 -12.94
C ILE A 218 -38.91 -0.59 -12.15
N ASN A 219 -39.63 0.38 -11.59
CA ASN A 219 -39.07 1.43 -10.75
C ASN A 219 -38.39 0.85 -9.50
N ARG A 220 -39.03 -0.11 -8.82
CA ARG A 220 -38.47 -0.82 -7.66
C ARG A 220 -37.20 -1.58 -8.05
N LEU A 221 -37.25 -2.42 -9.08
CA LEU A 221 -36.12 -3.24 -9.51
C LEU A 221 -34.95 -2.40 -10.05
N GLY A 222 -35.25 -1.26 -10.68
CA GLY A 222 -34.27 -0.33 -11.21
C GLY A 222 -33.71 0.66 -10.19
N ALA A 223 -34.28 0.75 -8.98
CA ALA A 223 -34.06 1.84 -8.03
C ALA A 223 -34.26 3.23 -8.67
N THR A 224 -35.38 3.41 -9.37
CA THR A 224 -35.71 4.65 -10.11
C THR A 224 -37.09 5.18 -9.73
N ASN A 225 -37.33 6.45 -10.02
CA ASN A 225 -38.59 7.16 -9.76
C ASN A 225 -39.18 7.76 -11.05
N ILE A 226 -39.24 6.95 -12.11
CA ILE A 226 -39.75 7.40 -13.42
C ILE A 226 -41.27 7.57 -13.35
N SER A 227 -41.78 8.65 -13.94
CA SER A 227 -43.23 8.92 -13.98
C SER A 227 -44.00 7.75 -14.60
N THR A 228 -45.04 7.30 -13.89
CA THR A 228 -45.89 6.19 -14.33
C THR A 228 -46.96 6.60 -15.34
N ASN A 229 -47.05 7.89 -15.68
CA ASN A 229 -48.01 8.43 -16.65
C ASN A 229 -47.50 8.33 -18.11
N LEU A 230 -46.30 7.79 -18.31
CA LEU A 230 -45.68 7.68 -19.63
C LEU A 230 -46.27 6.52 -20.44
N LYS A 231 -46.23 6.64 -21.77
CA LYS A 231 -46.51 5.50 -22.67
C LYS A 231 -45.44 4.41 -22.46
N PRO A 232 -45.77 3.12 -22.65
CA PRO A 232 -44.84 2.02 -22.38
C PRO A 232 -43.46 2.15 -23.03
N GLY A 233 -43.41 2.62 -24.28
CA GLY A 233 -42.14 2.87 -24.99
C GLY A 233 -41.29 3.98 -24.35
N ASP A 234 -41.93 5.09 -23.97
CA ASP A 234 -41.25 6.24 -23.35
C ASP A 234 -40.79 5.92 -21.93
N PHE A 235 -41.59 5.14 -21.19
CA PHE A 235 -41.22 4.63 -19.87
C PHE A 235 -39.98 3.73 -19.94
N LEU A 236 -39.99 2.70 -20.80
CA LEU A 236 -38.83 1.79 -20.95
C LEU A 236 -37.59 2.53 -21.45
N LYS A 237 -37.74 3.46 -22.40
CA LYS A 237 -36.62 4.31 -22.86
C LYS A 237 -36.01 5.11 -21.70
N SER A 238 -36.84 5.64 -20.81
CA SER A 238 -36.39 6.36 -19.62
C SER A 238 -35.69 5.42 -18.62
N ALA A 239 -36.23 4.21 -18.43
CA ALA A 239 -35.65 3.19 -17.55
C ALA A 239 -34.26 2.74 -18.03
N PHE A 240 -34.13 2.43 -19.33
CA PHE A 240 -32.85 2.05 -19.92
C PHE A 240 -31.83 3.18 -19.83
N LYS A 241 -32.23 4.43 -20.15
CA LYS A 241 -31.35 5.59 -20.04
C LYS A 241 -30.86 5.79 -18.61
N LYS A 242 -31.73 5.67 -17.61
CA LYS A 242 -31.34 5.82 -16.21
C LYS A 242 -30.39 4.71 -15.76
N ARG A 243 -30.64 3.44 -16.13
CA ARG A 243 -29.74 2.31 -15.85
C ARG A 243 -28.36 2.51 -16.48
N ILE A 244 -28.30 3.00 -17.73
CA ILE A 244 -27.02 3.34 -18.40
C ILE A 244 -26.27 4.42 -17.63
N THR A 245 -26.95 5.48 -17.18
CA THR A 245 -26.31 6.54 -16.37
C THR A 245 -25.75 5.99 -15.07
N LEU A 246 -26.52 5.18 -14.33
CA LEU A 246 -26.08 4.58 -13.08
C LEU A 246 -24.86 3.65 -13.28
N ASN A 247 -24.85 2.83 -14.34
CA ASN A 247 -23.70 2.00 -14.68
C ASN A 247 -22.44 2.83 -14.99
N LYS A 248 -22.59 3.99 -15.66
CA LYS A 248 -21.46 4.91 -15.96
C LYS A 248 -20.92 5.59 -14.70
N GLU A 249 -21.80 6.00 -13.79
CA GLU A 249 -21.42 6.54 -12.48
C GLU A 249 -20.63 5.51 -11.67
N LEU A 250 -21.16 4.29 -11.55
CA LEU A 250 -20.47 3.18 -10.87
C LEU A 250 -19.10 2.89 -11.51
N ALA A 251 -19.03 2.81 -12.84
CA ALA A 251 -17.76 2.60 -13.54
C ALA A 251 -16.73 3.72 -13.25
N THR A 252 -17.19 4.96 -13.09
CA THR A 252 -16.35 6.11 -12.73
C THR A 252 -15.78 5.93 -11.32
N TYR A 253 -16.63 5.63 -10.33
CA TYR A 253 -16.19 5.40 -8.95
C TYR A 253 -15.26 4.18 -8.82
N CYS A 254 -15.55 3.09 -9.52
CA CYS A 254 -14.65 1.93 -9.63
C CYS A 254 -13.28 2.34 -10.19
N GLY A 255 -13.25 3.16 -11.23
CA GLY A 255 -12.02 3.68 -11.82
C GLY A 255 -11.21 4.57 -10.88
N GLU A 256 -11.88 5.43 -10.11
CA GLU A 256 -11.25 6.23 -9.05
C GLU A 256 -10.62 5.34 -7.97
N MET A 257 -11.37 4.32 -7.51
CA MET A 257 -10.92 3.38 -6.49
C MET A 257 -9.69 2.57 -6.93
N ILE A 258 -9.65 2.10 -8.18
CA ILE A 258 -8.46 1.40 -8.73
C ILE A 258 -7.23 2.32 -8.75
N LYS A 259 -7.40 3.64 -8.95
CA LYS A 259 -6.29 4.60 -8.99
C LYS A 259 -5.68 4.86 -7.60
N LEU A 260 -6.44 4.67 -6.52
CA LEU A 260 -5.92 4.84 -5.16
C LEU A 260 -4.85 3.79 -4.84
N ASN A 261 -3.76 4.24 -4.23
CA ASN A 261 -2.72 3.36 -3.70
C ASN A 261 -3.04 2.99 -2.26
N VAL A 262 -2.67 1.78 -1.85
CA VAL A 262 -2.84 1.37 -0.45
C VAL A 262 -1.81 2.07 0.40
N ASP A 263 -2.28 3.01 1.21
CA ASP A 263 -1.53 3.59 2.31
C ASP A 263 -2.19 3.14 3.62
N VAL A 264 -1.50 2.28 4.35
CA VAL A 264 -1.98 1.71 5.62
C VAL A 264 -2.11 2.76 6.74
N HIS A 265 -1.49 3.94 6.59
CA HIS A 265 -1.65 5.06 7.52
C HIS A 265 -2.81 5.99 7.14
N LEU A 266 -3.29 5.92 5.90
CA LEU A 266 -4.38 6.75 5.36
C LEU A 266 -5.55 5.90 4.83
N ILE A 267 -5.85 4.78 5.50
CA ILE A 267 -6.89 3.82 5.10
C ILE A 267 -8.29 4.46 5.02
N THR A 268 -8.52 5.56 5.75
CA THR A 268 -9.77 6.33 5.74
C THR A 268 -10.12 6.85 4.34
N ARG A 269 -9.13 7.25 3.53
CA ARG A 269 -9.35 7.69 2.15
C ARG A 269 -9.94 6.58 1.28
N ILE A 270 -9.46 5.36 1.47
CA ILE A 270 -9.96 4.17 0.75
C ILE A 270 -11.37 3.83 1.23
N SER A 271 -11.62 3.95 2.53
CA SER A 271 -12.96 3.75 3.11
C SER A 271 -14.00 4.74 2.56
N ASP A 272 -13.64 6.03 2.45
CA ASP A 272 -14.52 7.06 1.91
C ASP A 272 -14.84 6.84 0.43
N ALA A 273 -13.83 6.45 -0.37
CA ALA A 273 -14.04 6.10 -1.78
C ALA A 273 -14.92 4.85 -1.93
N TRP A 274 -14.72 3.85 -1.07
CA TRP A 274 -15.53 2.63 -1.06
C TRP A 274 -17.00 2.89 -0.73
N ARG A 275 -17.28 3.81 0.21
CA ARG A 275 -18.66 4.17 0.58
C ARG A 275 -19.50 4.62 -0.63
N LYS A 276 -18.90 5.37 -1.57
CA LYS A 276 -19.59 5.80 -2.80
C LYS A 276 -19.97 4.62 -3.70
N ILE A 277 -19.12 3.61 -3.79
CA ILE A 277 -19.38 2.40 -4.60
C ILE A 277 -20.51 1.58 -3.96
N ARG A 278 -20.52 1.49 -2.63
CA ARG A 278 -21.53 0.74 -1.87
C ARG A 278 -22.97 1.22 -2.10
N GLU A 279 -23.17 2.49 -2.44
CA GLU A 279 -24.51 3.02 -2.77
C GLU A 279 -25.11 2.39 -4.04
N TYR A 280 -24.29 1.71 -4.85
CA TYR A 280 -24.67 1.09 -6.11
C TYR A 280 -24.70 -0.45 -6.04
N ASP A 281 -24.74 -1.03 -4.84
CA ASP A 281 -24.76 -2.50 -4.63
C ASP A 281 -25.86 -3.21 -5.45
N PHE A 282 -27.02 -2.56 -5.64
CA PHE A 282 -28.15 -3.09 -6.42
C PHE A 282 -27.84 -3.28 -7.93
N LEU A 283 -26.72 -2.73 -8.41
CA LEU A 283 -26.24 -2.95 -9.78
C LEU A 283 -25.39 -4.22 -9.92
N MET A 284 -24.84 -4.72 -8.81
CA MET A 284 -23.93 -5.86 -8.77
C MET A 284 -24.70 -7.18 -8.58
N SER A 285 -24.10 -8.29 -9.00
CA SER A 285 -24.70 -9.61 -8.80
C SER A 285 -24.52 -10.11 -7.36
N THR A 286 -25.21 -11.18 -6.99
CA THR A 286 -25.03 -11.81 -5.67
C THR A 286 -23.60 -12.33 -5.48
N THR A 287 -22.98 -12.83 -6.55
CA THR A 287 -21.59 -13.28 -6.58
C THR A 287 -20.61 -12.13 -6.41
N ASP A 288 -20.86 -10.97 -7.04
CA ASP A 288 -20.05 -9.76 -6.84
C ASP A 288 -20.05 -9.30 -5.36
N ASN A 289 -21.16 -9.51 -4.64
CA ASN A 289 -21.24 -9.19 -3.21
C ASN A 289 -20.25 -10.01 -2.36
N GLU A 290 -19.80 -11.19 -2.81
CA GLU A 290 -18.75 -11.93 -2.10
C GLU A 290 -17.40 -11.22 -2.19
N SER A 291 -17.07 -10.65 -3.37
CA SER A 291 -15.87 -9.83 -3.54
C SER A 291 -16.00 -8.48 -2.81
N LYS A 292 -17.19 -7.88 -2.81
CA LYS A 292 -17.49 -6.68 -2.01
C LYS A 292 -17.21 -6.92 -0.52
N ASN A 293 -17.69 -8.02 0.05
CA ASN A 293 -17.45 -8.37 1.46
C ASN A 293 -15.95 -8.49 1.76
N ALA A 294 -15.15 -8.96 0.79
CA ALA A 294 -13.70 -8.99 0.96
C ALA A 294 -13.05 -7.60 0.98
N VAL A 295 -13.60 -6.61 0.26
CA VAL A 295 -13.16 -5.22 0.39
C VAL A 295 -13.48 -4.70 1.79
N GLU A 296 -14.67 -5.00 2.32
CA GLU A 296 -15.06 -4.60 3.67
C GLU A 296 -14.16 -5.26 4.74
N ASP A 297 -13.84 -6.56 4.57
CA ASP A 297 -12.89 -7.27 5.42
C ASP A 297 -11.47 -6.70 5.33
N PHE A 298 -10.99 -6.38 4.13
CA PHE A 298 -9.71 -5.70 3.92
C PHE A 298 -9.64 -4.40 4.73
N LEU A 299 -10.65 -3.55 4.61
CA LEU A 299 -10.72 -2.28 5.33
C LEU A 299 -10.80 -2.50 6.84
N ARG A 300 -11.62 -3.45 7.29
CA ARG A 300 -11.78 -3.79 8.71
C ARG A 300 -10.46 -4.27 9.34
N ILE A 301 -9.71 -5.13 8.65
CA ILE A 301 -8.43 -5.66 9.14
C ILE A 301 -7.36 -4.56 9.20
N LEU A 302 -7.30 -3.65 8.22
CA LEU A 302 -6.27 -2.60 8.18
C LEU A 302 -6.62 -1.34 8.98
N THR A 303 -7.89 -1.09 9.31
CA THR A 303 -8.31 0.08 10.11
C THR A 303 -7.50 0.25 11.40
N PRO A 304 -7.27 -0.78 12.24
CA PRO A 304 -6.48 -0.61 13.46
C PRO A 304 -4.96 -0.52 13.23
N TYR A 305 -4.44 -0.70 12.01
CA TYR A 305 -3.01 -0.89 11.72
C TYR A 305 -2.09 0.17 12.37
N ALA A 306 -2.47 1.46 12.26
CA ALA A 306 -1.67 2.55 12.81
C ALA A 306 -1.49 2.49 14.33
N ASN A 307 -2.45 1.93 15.06
CA ASN A 307 -2.48 1.91 16.53
C ASN A 307 -1.94 0.61 17.14
N ARG A 308 -1.45 -0.32 16.30
CA ARG A 308 -0.98 -1.66 16.71
C ARG A 308 0.54 -1.72 16.84
N ASN A 309 1.02 -2.69 17.62
CA ASN A 309 2.45 -2.94 17.74
C ASN A 309 3.02 -3.59 16.46
N GLN A 310 4.35 -3.71 16.35
CA GLN A 310 4.99 -4.15 15.10
C GLN A 310 4.63 -5.60 14.71
N ALA A 311 4.53 -6.52 15.67
CA ALA A 311 4.17 -7.92 15.44
C ALA A 311 2.71 -8.06 14.99
N GLU A 312 1.79 -7.33 15.63
CA GLU A 312 0.39 -7.25 15.23
C GLU A 312 0.26 -6.66 13.83
N ARG A 313 0.96 -5.56 13.52
CA ARG A 313 0.97 -4.94 12.19
C ARG A 313 1.39 -5.94 11.11
N THR A 314 2.45 -6.71 11.34
CA THR A 314 2.87 -7.75 10.39
C THR A 314 1.81 -8.85 10.23
N THR A 315 1.18 -9.27 11.33
CA THR A 315 0.07 -10.24 11.30
C THR A 315 -1.12 -9.73 10.47
N LEU A 316 -1.50 -8.47 10.62
CA LEU A 316 -2.59 -7.85 9.85
C LEU A 316 -2.29 -7.85 8.34
N LEU A 317 -1.05 -7.51 7.96
CA LEU A 317 -0.63 -7.54 6.55
C LEU A 317 -0.70 -8.97 5.97
N ILE A 318 -0.27 -9.99 6.72
CA ILE A 318 -0.34 -11.39 6.29
C ILE A 318 -1.80 -11.85 6.15
N GLN A 319 -2.68 -11.49 7.08
CA GLN A 319 -4.11 -11.83 6.99
C GLN A 319 -4.75 -11.24 5.73
N VAL A 320 -4.44 -9.96 5.44
CA VAL A 320 -4.92 -9.28 4.25
C VAL A 320 -4.36 -9.89 2.98
N GLN A 321 -3.07 -10.23 2.94
CA GLN A 321 -2.47 -10.92 1.80
C GLN A 321 -3.21 -12.21 1.47
N ARG A 322 -3.47 -13.06 2.47
CA ARG A 322 -4.23 -14.32 2.30
C ARG A 322 -5.65 -14.07 1.83
N LEU A 323 -6.33 -13.06 2.37
CA LEU A 323 -7.66 -12.65 1.94
C LEU A 323 -7.66 -12.28 0.44
N LEU A 324 -6.72 -11.44 0.02
CA LEU A 324 -6.61 -11.00 -1.38
C LEU A 324 -6.29 -12.16 -2.32
N GLU A 325 -5.40 -13.06 -1.94
CA GLU A 325 -5.05 -14.25 -2.74
C GLU A 325 -6.24 -15.18 -2.93
N LYS A 326 -6.96 -15.48 -1.85
CA LYS A 326 -8.19 -16.27 -1.90
C LYS A 326 -9.23 -15.65 -2.82
N GLN A 327 -9.36 -14.32 -2.79
CA GLN A 327 -10.37 -13.61 -3.56
C GLN A 327 -10.01 -13.48 -5.05
N ILE A 328 -8.71 -13.34 -5.36
CA ILE A 328 -8.23 -13.41 -6.75
C ILE A 328 -8.54 -14.79 -7.35
N ALA A 329 -8.25 -15.87 -6.62
CA ALA A 329 -8.60 -17.23 -7.06
C ALA A 329 -10.12 -17.41 -7.21
N PHE A 330 -10.90 -16.93 -6.25
CA PHE A 330 -12.36 -16.96 -6.28
C PHE A 330 -12.95 -16.29 -7.53
N ILE A 331 -12.43 -15.12 -7.92
CA ILE A 331 -12.89 -14.39 -9.12
C ILE A 331 -12.58 -15.18 -10.39
N ASN A 332 -11.39 -15.81 -10.46
CA ASN A 332 -11.02 -16.64 -11.62
C ASN A 332 -11.94 -17.86 -11.77
N ASP A 333 -12.38 -18.45 -10.66
CA ASP A 333 -13.31 -19.57 -10.66
C ASP A 333 -14.77 -19.16 -10.94
N ASN A 334 -15.14 -17.92 -10.58
CA ASN A 334 -16.52 -17.41 -10.62
C ASN A 334 -16.57 -16.06 -11.33
N THR A 335 -16.33 -16.09 -12.64
CA THR A 335 -16.14 -14.89 -13.47
C THR A 335 -17.44 -14.12 -13.72
N THR A 336 -17.62 -13.01 -13.01
CA THR A 336 -18.65 -12.00 -13.27
C THR A 336 -18.06 -10.78 -14.01
N TYR A 337 -18.92 -9.88 -14.49
CA TYR A 337 -18.46 -8.65 -15.14
C TYR A 337 -17.65 -7.75 -14.18
N TYR A 338 -18.16 -7.43 -12.99
CA TYR A 338 -17.44 -6.58 -12.04
C TYR A 338 -16.29 -7.32 -11.34
N GLY A 339 -16.40 -8.63 -11.12
CA GLY A 339 -15.29 -9.49 -10.72
C GLY A 339 -14.09 -9.27 -11.64
N ARG A 340 -14.29 -9.40 -12.95
CA ARG A 340 -13.23 -9.27 -13.95
C ARG A 340 -12.78 -7.83 -14.22
N THR A 341 -13.71 -6.90 -14.34
CA THR A 341 -13.36 -5.53 -14.78
C THR A 341 -12.90 -4.63 -13.63
N PHE A 342 -13.32 -4.91 -12.40
CA PHE A 342 -13.06 -4.06 -11.24
C PHE A 342 -12.30 -4.79 -10.13
N PHE A 343 -12.91 -5.77 -9.47
CA PHE A 343 -12.39 -6.36 -8.23
C PHE A 343 -11.03 -7.02 -8.40
N PHE A 344 -10.82 -7.76 -9.48
CA PHE A 344 -9.54 -8.41 -9.71
C PHE A 344 -8.39 -7.42 -9.90
N SER A 345 -8.62 -6.34 -10.66
CA SER A 345 -7.61 -5.29 -10.85
C SER A 345 -7.31 -4.59 -9.53
N LEU A 346 -8.34 -4.31 -8.74
CA LEU A 346 -8.22 -3.72 -7.40
C LEU A 346 -7.40 -4.63 -6.47
N PHE A 347 -7.78 -5.91 -6.35
CA PHE A 347 -7.14 -6.86 -5.45
C PHE A 347 -5.71 -7.19 -5.83
N ASN A 348 -5.39 -7.29 -7.12
CA ASN A 348 -4.00 -7.47 -7.55
C ASN A 348 -3.14 -6.25 -7.22
N LYS A 349 -3.67 -5.04 -7.42
CA LYS A 349 -2.96 -3.81 -7.05
C LYS A 349 -2.71 -3.78 -5.54
N TRP A 350 -3.74 -4.04 -4.74
CA TRP A 350 -3.64 -4.09 -3.29
C TRP A 350 -2.68 -5.19 -2.83
N LYS A 351 -2.72 -6.38 -3.44
CA LYS A 351 -1.80 -7.47 -3.15
C LYS A 351 -0.35 -7.04 -3.34
N LYS A 352 -0.04 -6.38 -4.47
CA LYS A 352 1.31 -5.85 -4.73
C LYS A 352 1.73 -4.80 -3.70
N SER A 353 0.84 -3.88 -3.33
CA SER A 353 1.14 -2.89 -2.30
C SER A 353 1.40 -3.53 -0.93
N ILE A 354 0.58 -4.49 -0.51
CA ILE A 354 0.77 -5.21 0.76
C ILE A 354 2.05 -6.05 0.74
N GLN A 355 2.34 -6.72 -0.37
CA GLN A 355 3.60 -7.44 -0.56
C GLN A 355 4.80 -6.50 -0.40
N GLY A 356 4.80 -5.34 -1.04
CA GLY A 356 5.88 -4.36 -0.90
C GLY A 356 6.07 -3.86 0.54
N LEU A 357 4.99 -3.74 1.32
CA LEU A 357 5.08 -3.39 2.74
C LEU A 357 5.68 -4.54 3.57
N LEU A 358 5.31 -5.79 3.27
CA LEU A 358 5.91 -6.97 3.92
C LEU A 358 7.39 -7.12 3.56
N ASP A 359 7.75 -6.96 2.29
CA ASP A 359 9.13 -7.04 1.81
C ASP A 359 10.01 -5.98 2.48
N LYS A 360 9.49 -4.74 2.62
CA LYS A 360 10.20 -3.67 3.34
C LYS A 360 10.43 -4.04 4.81
N LYS A 361 9.41 -4.59 5.49
CA LYS A 361 9.58 -5.06 6.87
C LYS A 361 10.58 -6.20 6.99
N ILE A 362 10.59 -7.14 6.05
CA ILE A 362 11.58 -8.23 6.01
C ILE A 362 12.98 -7.64 5.82
N ALA A 363 13.14 -6.68 4.90
CA ALA A 363 14.39 -6.00 4.68
C ALA A 363 14.88 -5.26 5.94
N ASP A 364 13.98 -4.58 6.66
CA ASP A 364 14.29 -3.89 7.92
C ASP A 364 14.75 -4.88 9.02
N THR A 365 14.41 -6.16 8.92
CA THR A 365 14.83 -7.20 9.88
C THR A 365 16.13 -7.92 9.50
N LEU A 366 16.72 -7.67 8.34
CA LEU A 366 17.95 -8.34 7.90
C LEU A 366 19.13 -8.02 8.85
N PRO A 367 20.15 -8.90 8.94
CA PRO A 367 21.34 -8.61 9.73
C PRO A 367 22.06 -7.38 9.18
N ILE A 368 22.58 -6.54 10.07
CA ILE A 368 23.36 -5.36 9.74
C ILE A 368 24.68 -5.46 10.49
N LEU A 369 25.79 -5.57 9.76
CA LEU A 369 27.11 -5.74 10.35
C LEU A 369 27.88 -4.42 10.35
N GLN A 370 28.37 -4.04 11.53
CA GLN A 370 29.22 -2.88 11.75
C GLN A 370 30.64 -3.33 12.06
N VAL A 371 31.64 -2.72 11.42
CA VAL A 371 33.05 -2.94 11.75
C VAL A 371 33.55 -1.79 12.61
N LEU A 372 34.32 -2.11 13.64
CA LEU A 372 34.99 -1.16 14.51
C LEU A 372 36.46 -1.57 14.64
N ALA A 373 37.38 -0.60 14.66
CA ALA A 373 38.76 -0.83 15.08
C ALA A 373 38.88 -0.57 16.58
N ASP A 374 39.19 -1.61 17.35
CA ASP A 374 39.27 -1.54 18.80
C ASP A 374 40.43 -2.41 19.35
N PRO A 375 41.48 -1.82 19.93
CA PRO A 375 41.67 -0.37 20.06
C PRO A 375 41.91 0.32 18.69
N PRO A 376 41.61 1.63 18.55
CA PRO A 376 41.70 2.36 17.28
C PRO A 376 43.14 2.78 16.94
N TYR A 377 44.12 1.89 17.15
CA TYR A 377 45.52 2.09 16.83
C TYR A 377 46.18 0.77 16.38
N ILE A 378 47.37 0.86 15.81
CA ILE A 378 48.15 -0.28 15.37
C ILE A 378 48.84 -0.93 16.58
N VAL A 379 48.62 -2.23 16.78
CA VAL A 379 49.19 -2.99 17.90
C VAL A 379 50.41 -3.79 17.43
N MET A 380 51.45 -3.81 18.25
CA MET A 380 52.63 -4.67 18.05
C MET A 380 52.38 -6.05 18.68
N ASN A 381 52.43 -7.10 17.87
CA ASN A 381 52.37 -8.49 18.33
C ASN A 381 53.65 -9.24 17.87
N GLY A 382 54.68 -9.20 18.73
CA GLY A 382 56.03 -9.60 18.37
C GLY A 382 56.63 -8.65 17.32
N GLU A 383 57.16 -9.20 16.22
CA GLU A 383 57.67 -8.42 15.07
C GLU A 383 56.56 -7.99 14.08
N LYS A 384 55.28 -8.29 14.35
CA LYS A 384 54.18 -8.01 13.43
C LYS A 384 53.31 -6.86 13.91
N LYS A 385 53.00 -5.93 13.00
CA LYS A 385 51.94 -4.94 13.22
C LYS A 385 50.58 -5.54 12.87
N ILE A 386 49.63 -5.47 13.80
CA ILE A 386 48.27 -5.97 13.64
C ILE A 386 47.24 -4.86 13.91
N VAL A 387 46.07 -5.00 13.30
CA VAL A 387 44.88 -4.18 13.59
C VAL A 387 43.82 -5.12 14.14
N ASN A 388 43.29 -4.80 15.32
CA ASN A 388 42.18 -5.54 15.91
C ASN A 388 40.86 -4.93 15.45
N LEU A 389 39.98 -5.78 14.94
CA LEU A 389 38.69 -5.39 14.38
C LEU A 389 37.58 -6.17 15.07
N ILE A 390 36.51 -5.46 15.40
CA ILE A 390 35.28 -6.00 15.97
C ILE A 390 34.19 -5.87 14.92
N VAL A 391 33.62 -7.00 14.52
CA VAL A 391 32.39 -7.05 13.71
C VAL A 391 31.22 -7.22 14.65
N LYS A 392 30.34 -6.22 14.72
CA LYS A 392 29.14 -6.24 15.57
C LYS A 392 27.90 -6.36 14.70
N ASN A 393 26.97 -7.24 15.06
CA ASN A 393 25.66 -7.28 14.44
C ASN A 393 24.71 -6.32 15.16
N ILE A 394 24.37 -5.22 14.49
CA ILE A 394 23.44 -4.18 14.98
C ILE A 394 22.02 -4.34 14.40
N GLY A 395 21.79 -5.35 13.55
CA GLY A 395 20.47 -5.68 13.02
C GLY A 395 19.67 -6.63 13.92
N ASP A 396 18.42 -6.88 13.54
CA ASP A 396 17.47 -7.68 14.33
C ASP A 396 17.59 -9.20 14.09
N SER A 397 18.22 -9.63 13.00
CA SER A 397 18.43 -11.04 12.66
C SER A 397 19.89 -11.48 12.82
N THR A 398 20.10 -12.76 13.08
CA THR A 398 21.43 -13.41 13.08
C THR A 398 22.01 -13.44 11.66
N ALA A 399 23.29 -13.10 11.51
CA ALA A 399 24.05 -13.38 10.30
C ALA A 399 24.66 -14.78 10.39
N ASP A 400 24.56 -15.61 9.35
CA ASP A 400 25.19 -16.94 9.28
C ASP A 400 26.71 -16.84 9.10
N GLY A 401 27.18 -15.68 8.64
CA GLY A 401 28.57 -15.38 8.36
C GLY A 401 28.74 -13.98 7.80
N CYS A 402 29.95 -13.65 7.36
CA CYS A 402 30.24 -12.40 6.68
C CYS A 402 31.37 -12.52 5.67
N ILE A 403 31.38 -11.64 4.68
CA ILE A 403 32.48 -11.45 3.74
C ILE A 403 33.11 -10.11 4.08
N LEU A 404 34.40 -10.10 4.40
CA LEU A 404 35.20 -8.92 4.69
C LEU A 404 36.15 -8.65 3.54
N ALA A 405 36.10 -7.45 2.98
CA ALA A 405 36.98 -7.00 1.92
C ALA A 405 37.79 -5.77 2.36
N PRO A 406 38.86 -5.97 3.17
CA PRO A 406 39.72 -4.87 3.59
C PRO A 406 40.54 -4.30 2.44
N ARG A 407 40.70 -2.97 2.47
CA ARG A 407 41.57 -2.17 1.62
C ARG A 407 42.48 -1.34 2.52
N VAL A 408 43.78 -1.60 2.45
CA VAL A 408 44.77 -0.91 3.30
C VAL A 408 45.77 -0.15 2.44
N SER A 409 46.06 1.09 2.82
CA SER A 409 47.12 1.93 2.25
C SER A 409 47.80 2.77 3.33
N GLU A 410 49.05 3.15 3.08
CA GLU A 410 49.69 4.22 3.85
C GLU A 410 49.01 5.56 3.54
N VAL A 411 48.89 6.44 4.54
CA VAL A 411 48.26 7.75 4.36
C VAL A 411 49.05 8.57 3.32
N ASN A 412 48.36 9.08 2.29
CA ASN A 412 48.91 9.76 1.10
C ASN A 412 49.61 8.87 0.05
N SER A 413 49.52 7.55 0.15
CA SER A 413 50.04 6.61 -0.87
C SER A 413 48.93 6.15 -1.82
N SER A 414 49.22 6.07 -3.12
CA SER A 414 48.28 5.55 -4.13
C SER A 414 48.29 4.03 -4.25
N LYS A 415 49.16 3.33 -3.52
CA LYS A 415 49.26 1.87 -3.51
C LYS A 415 48.41 1.32 -2.35
N SER A 416 47.32 0.65 -2.69
CA SER A 416 46.47 -0.08 -1.74
C SER A 416 46.52 -1.58 -1.99
N ILE A 417 46.32 -2.36 -0.93
CA ILE A 417 46.14 -3.81 -1.03
C ILE A 417 44.71 -4.14 -0.69
N LYS A 418 44.10 -5.00 -1.52
CA LYS A 418 42.78 -5.56 -1.29
C LYS A 418 42.92 -7.04 -0.94
N ALA A 419 42.20 -7.48 0.08
CA ALA A 419 41.96 -8.89 0.35
C ALA A 419 40.44 -9.12 0.45
N VAL A 420 40.00 -10.36 0.28
CA VAL A 420 38.60 -10.76 0.53
C VAL A 420 38.65 -12.05 1.34
N ASN A 421 38.01 -12.02 2.50
CA ASN A 421 37.96 -13.13 3.45
C ASN A 421 36.50 -13.45 3.79
N GLU A 422 36.11 -14.71 3.66
CA GLU A 422 34.79 -15.19 4.05
C GLU A 422 34.89 -15.88 5.42
N TYR A 423 34.01 -15.48 6.33
CA TYR A 423 33.88 -16.05 7.67
C TYR A 423 32.51 -16.71 7.81
N LYS A 424 32.49 -18.03 7.99
CA LYS A 424 31.25 -18.83 8.17
C LYS A 424 30.81 -18.96 9.63
N ARG A 425 31.09 -17.92 10.43
CA ARG A 425 30.76 -17.90 11.86
C ARG A 425 29.48 -17.11 12.06
N GLU A 426 28.50 -17.73 12.71
CA GLU A 426 27.26 -17.04 13.06
C GLU A 426 27.53 -15.86 13.99
N ILE A 427 26.87 -14.73 13.70
CA ILE A 427 26.91 -13.50 14.49
C ILE A 427 25.46 -13.16 14.90
N PRO A 428 24.98 -13.64 16.06
CA PRO A 428 23.64 -13.32 16.56
C PRO A 428 23.39 -11.81 16.72
N ALA A 429 22.13 -11.39 16.62
CA ALA A 429 21.71 -10.00 16.81
C ALA A 429 22.23 -9.45 18.16
N GLY A 430 22.86 -8.29 18.14
CA GLY A 430 23.43 -7.63 19.32
C GLY A 430 24.78 -8.16 19.79
N THR A 431 25.31 -9.23 19.19
CA THR A 431 26.62 -9.81 19.54
C THR A 431 27.73 -9.31 18.62
N ASN A 432 28.97 -9.66 18.95
CA ASN A 432 30.16 -9.31 18.18
C ASN A 432 31.08 -10.51 17.95
N PHE A 433 31.93 -10.36 16.94
CA PHE A 433 33.03 -11.25 16.61
C PHE A 433 34.30 -10.42 16.46
N GLU A 434 35.36 -10.81 17.17
CA GLU A 434 36.65 -10.15 17.14
C GLU A 434 37.62 -10.91 16.24
N PHE A 435 38.39 -10.18 15.44
CA PHE A 435 39.49 -10.75 14.68
C PHE A 435 40.64 -9.77 14.52
N SER A 436 41.85 -10.31 14.43
CA SER A 436 43.07 -9.53 14.18
C SER A 436 43.50 -9.68 12.73
N MET A 437 43.73 -8.55 12.06
CA MET A 437 44.27 -8.49 10.71
C MET A 437 45.76 -8.17 10.78
N ASN A 438 46.60 -9.02 10.17
CA ASN A 438 48.03 -8.73 10.03
C ASN A 438 48.25 -7.68 8.94
N LEU A 439 49.03 -6.64 9.25
CA LEU A 439 49.47 -5.71 8.21
C LEU A 439 50.52 -6.39 7.31
N PRO A 440 50.52 -6.08 6.01
CA PRO A 440 51.61 -6.45 5.11
C PRO A 440 52.97 -5.87 5.56
N LYS A 441 54.06 -6.61 5.37
CA LYS A 441 55.41 -6.20 5.80
C LYS A 441 55.88 -4.82 5.30
N HIS A 442 55.49 -4.43 4.08
CA HIS A 442 55.87 -3.12 3.52
C HIS A 442 55.14 -1.93 4.17
N LEU A 443 54.15 -2.17 5.04
CA LEU A 443 53.46 -1.15 5.84
C LEU A 443 53.98 -1.12 7.29
N TYR A 444 55.02 -1.89 7.62
CA TYR A 444 55.55 -1.92 8.99
C TYR A 444 56.23 -0.60 9.38
N ASP A 445 56.85 0.08 8.41
CA ASP A 445 57.53 1.36 8.64
C ASP A 445 56.55 2.56 8.60
N ALA A 446 55.29 2.33 8.22
CA ALA A 446 54.27 3.39 8.18
C ALA A 446 53.88 3.81 9.61
N ASN A 447 53.82 5.13 9.84
CA ASN A 447 53.36 5.74 11.09
C ASN A 447 51.84 5.86 11.18
N SER A 448 51.18 5.92 10.02
CA SER A 448 49.73 5.98 9.90
C SER A 448 49.26 5.22 8.66
N ILE A 449 48.10 4.57 8.79
CA ILE A 449 47.46 3.80 7.71
C ILE A 449 46.00 4.22 7.55
N GLU A 450 45.50 4.07 6.34
CA GLU A 450 44.09 4.19 5.99
C GLU A 450 43.54 2.78 5.68
N LEU A 451 42.48 2.40 6.39
CA LEU A 451 41.79 1.12 6.25
C LEU A 451 40.35 1.40 5.82
N SER A 452 39.98 1.04 4.60
CA SER A 452 38.57 0.89 4.18
C SER A 452 38.18 -0.60 4.28
N MET A 453 37.01 -0.89 4.79
CA MET A 453 36.47 -2.24 4.96
C MET A 453 35.09 -2.30 4.36
N GLU A 454 34.94 -3.04 3.27
CA GLU A 454 33.63 -3.48 2.78
C GLU A 454 33.24 -4.77 3.53
N ILE A 455 32.06 -4.78 4.15
CA ILE A 455 31.51 -5.95 4.85
C ILE A 455 30.15 -6.31 4.26
N THR A 456 29.95 -7.59 3.95
CA THR A 456 28.67 -8.14 3.49
C THR A 456 28.22 -9.25 4.44
N ALA A 457 26.97 -9.21 4.90
CA ALA A 457 26.44 -10.26 5.76
C ALA A 457 25.99 -11.46 4.91
N LEU A 458 26.14 -12.67 5.43
CA LEU A 458 25.53 -13.88 4.87
C LEU A 458 24.28 -14.19 5.69
N TYR A 459 23.15 -14.33 5.01
CA TYR A 459 21.87 -14.68 5.62
C TYR A 459 21.13 -15.70 4.76
N GLN A 460 20.82 -16.86 5.33
CA GLN A 460 20.21 -18.01 4.66
C GLN A 460 20.94 -18.38 3.35
N GLY A 461 22.27 -18.33 3.39
CA GLY A 461 23.13 -18.64 2.24
C GLY A 461 23.16 -17.57 1.14
N LYS A 462 22.64 -16.36 1.39
CA LYS A 462 22.70 -15.23 0.44
C LYS A 462 23.45 -14.04 1.04
N GLU A 463 24.16 -13.31 0.19
CA GLU A 463 24.79 -12.03 0.51
C GLU A 463 23.74 -10.92 0.67
N VAL A 464 23.73 -10.25 1.82
CA VAL A 464 22.81 -9.14 2.14
C VAL A 464 23.53 -8.00 2.86
N GLY A 465 23.13 -6.76 2.57
CA GLY A 465 23.50 -5.59 3.36
C GLY A 465 24.98 -5.23 3.36
N THR A 466 25.59 -5.01 2.18
CA THR A 466 26.97 -4.53 2.10
C THR A 466 27.12 -3.12 2.67
N GLN A 467 28.10 -2.94 3.55
CA GLN A 467 28.44 -1.65 4.16
C GLN A 467 29.94 -1.36 4.03
N GLU A 468 30.31 -0.09 3.99
CA GLU A 468 31.70 0.33 3.92
C GLU A 468 32.05 1.18 5.15
N TYR A 469 33.18 0.87 5.77
CA TYR A 469 33.70 1.55 6.95
C TYR A 469 35.14 1.97 6.71
N SER A 470 35.49 3.22 7.02
CA SER A 470 36.84 3.75 6.85
C SER A 470 37.44 4.18 8.20
N PHE A 471 38.70 3.81 8.43
CA PHE A 471 39.46 4.13 9.63
C PHE A 471 40.82 4.71 9.25
N THR A 472 41.27 5.71 10.01
CA THR A 472 42.67 6.15 10.00
C THR A 472 43.30 5.68 11.31
N LEU A 473 44.34 4.86 11.23
CA LEU A 473 44.96 4.23 12.39
C LEU A 473 46.42 4.66 12.47
N GLU A 474 46.86 5.06 13.65
CA GLU A 474 48.24 5.45 13.95
C GLU A 474 48.88 4.44 14.90
N ASN A 475 50.20 4.52 15.11
CA ASN A 475 50.84 3.72 16.15
C ASN A 475 50.26 4.05 17.54
N GLU A 476 50.28 3.09 18.45
CA GLU A 476 49.86 3.29 19.83
C GLU A 476 50.59 4.51 20.44
N PRO A 477 49.87 5.49 21.01
CA PRO A 477 50.50 6.66 21.60
C PRO A 477 51.26 6.28 22.87
N GLU A 478 52.58 6.47 22.86
CA GLU A 478 53.40 6.44 24.08
C GLU A 478 53.11 7.71 24.90
N SER A 479 52.12 7.70 25.79
CA SER A 479 51.91 8.84 26.70
C SER A 479 51.65 8.40 28.14
N SER A 480 52.57 8.73 29.04
CA SER A 480 52.30 8.87 30.47
C SER A 480 51.72 10.27 30.73
N LEU A 481 50.53 10.33 31.31
CA LEU A 481 49.87 11.60 31.68
C LEU A 481 50.72 12.35 32.70
N THR A 482 51.13 13.59 32.40
CA THR A 482 51.74 14.50 33.37
C THR A 482 50.72 15.51 33.89
N TYR A 483 50.98 16.09 35.07
CA TYR A 483 50.06 17.01 35.75
C TYR A 483 49.72 18.28 34.93
N ASN A 484 50.56 18.63 33.96
CA ASN A 484 50.36 19.75 33.04
C ASN A 484 49.45 19.40 31.84
N ASP A 485 49.18 18.12 31.60
CA ASP A 485 48.31 17.64 30.51
C ASP A 485 46.83 17.64 30.91
N ILE A 486 46.52 17.98 32.17
CA ILE A 486 45.15 18.18 32.66
C ILE A 486 44.76 19.63 32.35
N PRO A 487 43.90 19.90 31.36
CA PRO A 487 43.45 21.25 31.09
C PRO A 487 42.42 21.63 32.16
N TRP A 488 42.80 22.54 33.06
CA TRP A 488 41.93 23.09 34.12
C TRP A 488 40.85 24.07 33.59
N LYS A 489 40.83 24.31 32.29
CA LYS A 489 39.80 25.08 31.57
C LYS A 489 39.48 24.37 30.27
N ASP A 490 38.20 24.29 29.94
CA ASP A 490 37.77 23.83 28.62
C ASP A 490 38.49 24.64 27.54
N GLY A 491 39.13 23.94 26.60
CA GLY A 491 39.80 24.57 25.47
C GLY A 491 38.82 25.42 24.67
N ALA A 492 39.32 26.47 24.02
CA ALA A 492 38.49 27.31 23.17
C ALA A 492 37.77 26.45 22.12
N ILE A 493 36.45 26.58 22.04
CA ILE A 493 35.63 25.87 21.05
C ILE A 493 36.19 26.19 19.65
N PRO A 494 36.54 25.18 18.84
CA PRO A 494 37.16 25.40 17.53
C PRO A 494 36.26 26.28 16.66
N LYS A 495 36.84 27.27 15.95
CA LYS A 495 36.09 28.12 15.00
C LYS A 495 35.41 27.25 13.93
N GLU A 496 34.25 27.70 13.45
CA GLU A 496 33.36 26.99 12.48
C GLU A 496 34.09 26.46 11.22
N GLN A 497 35.22 27.08 10.86
CA GLN A 497 36.07 26.66 9.73
C GLN A 497 36.80 25.31 9.96
N MET A 498 36.98 24.87 11.22
CA MET A 498 37.57 23.57 11.57
C MET A 498 36.53 22.44 11.70
N PHE A 499 35.26 22.72 11.37
CA PHE A 499 34.09 21.84 11.57
C PHE A 499 33.78 20.95 10.34
N LYS A 500 34.80 20.35 9.70
CA LYS A 500 34.59 19.46 8.54
C LYS A 500 33.97 18.12 8.98
N GLY A 501 32.89 17.69 8.30
CA GLY A 501 32.17 16.43 8.56
C GLY A 501 30.92 16.55 9.45
N ARG A 502 30.85 17.52 10.37
CA ARG A 502 29.70 17.72 11.30
C ARG A 502 28.63 18.68 10.79
N LYS A 503 28.94 19.44 9.73
CA LYS A 503 28.01 20.37 9.08
C LYS A 503 26.74 19.70 8.57
N GLN A 504 26.86 18.47 8.06
CA GLN A 504 25.69 17.70 7.61
C GLN A 504 24.71 17.41 8.76
N ILE A 505 25.21 17.07 9.95
CA ILE A 505 24.37 16.83 11.14
C ILE A 505 23.67 18.14 11.53
N LEU A 506 24.42 19.25 11.57
CA LEU A 506 23.87 20.56 11.90
C LEU A 506 22.80 21.02 10.89
N ASP A 507 23.04 20.84 9.60
CA ASP A 507 22.08 21.16 8.53
C ASP A 507 20.81 20.30 8.64
N VAL A 508 20.96 19.01 8.97
CA VAL A 508 19.82 18.11 9.19
C VAL A 508 19.00 18.54 10.40
N LEU A 509 19.64 18.83 11.54
CA LEU A 509 18.95 19.29 12.75
C LEU A 509 18.26 20.64 12.52
N LYS A 510 18.93 21.59 11.85
CA LYS A 510 18.35 22.89 11.49
C LYS A 510 17.09 22.74 10.62
N ARG A 511 17.16 21.91 9.58
CA ARG A 511 16.00 21.62 8.72
C ARG A 511 14.88 20.95 9.51
N HIS A 512 15.20 20.00 10.39
CA HIS A 512 14.22 19.29 11.20
C HIS A 512 13.43 20.26 12.11
N TYR A 513 14.14 21.04 12.93
CA TYR A 513 13.50 21.94 13.91
C TYR A 513 12.77 23.14 13.29
N THR A 514 12.98 23.40 11.99
CA THR A 514 12.22 24.39 11.22
C THR A 514 11.13 23.77 10.33
N SER A 515 11.00 22.44 10.31
CA SER A 515 10.02 21.72 9.48
C SER A 515 8.68 21.47 10.19
N LEU A 516 7.73 20.89 9.44
CA LEU A 516 6.44 20.42 9.96
C LEU A 516 6.56 19.18 10.88
N GLU A 517 7.67 18.42 10.85
CA GLU A 517 7.88 17.21 11.67
C GLU A 517 8.74 17.45 12.94
N LYS A 518 8.91 18.71 13.34
CA LYS A 518 9.82 19.16 14.41
C LYS A 518 9.67 18.49 15.79
N ASP A 519 8.52 17.86 16.07
CA ASP A 519 8.17 17.33 17.41
C ASP A 519 9.00 16.10 17.82
N LYS A 520 9.86 15.58 16.95
CA LYS A 520 10.77 14.47 17.29
C LYS A 520 12.02 15.01 18.01
N PRO A 521 12.28 14.61 19.27
CA PRO A 521 13.54 14.94 19.94
C PRO A 521 14.70 14.11 19.37
N TYR A 522 15.91 14.70 19.37
CA TYR A 522 17.14 14.04 18.97
C TYR A 522 18.09 13.89 20.17
N ILE A 523 18.73 12.73 20.27
CA ILE A 523 19.78 12.47 21.26
C ILE A 523 21.09 12.25 20.50
N LEU A 524 22.11 13.05 20.83
CA LEU A 524 23.43 12.94 20.22
C LEU A 524 24.29 11.94 21.02
N TYR A 525 24.57 10.78 20.42
CA TYR A 525 25.47 9.78 21.00
C TYR A 525 26.91 9.94 20.50
N GLY A 526 27.88 9.70 21.36
CA GLY A 526 29.30 9.66 20.98
C GLY A 526 30.24 9.72 22.18
N LEU A 527 31.51 9.35 21.97
CA LEU A 527 32.57 9.40 22.99
C LEU A 527 32.79 10.83 23.53
N THR A 528 33.42 10.96 24.69
CA THR A 528 33.82 12.26 25.25
C THR A 528 34.76 12.99 24.27
N ARG A 529 34.72 14.33 24.26
CA ARG A 529 35.53 15.19 23.36
C ARG A 529 35.29 15.01 21.85
N THR A 530 34.18 14.38 21.44
CA THR A 530 33.77 14.29 20.02
C THR A 530 33.01 15.52 19.51
N GLY A 531 32.93 16.61 20.29
CA GLY A 531 32.34 17.88 19.89
C GLY A 531 30.81 17.94 19.86
N LYS A 532 30.13 17.13 20.67
CA LYS A 532 28.66 17.16 20.85
C LYS A 532 28.18 18.51 21.42
N SER A 533 28.82 19.01 22.47
CA SER A 533 28.54 20.33 23.05
C SER A 533 28.76 21.45 22.03
N SER A 534 29.75 21.31 21.16
CA SER A 534 29.97 22.25 20.06
C SER A 534 28.83 22.22 19.03
N ILE A 535 28.22 21.06 18.74
CA ILE A 535 27.03 20.97 17.87
C ILE A 535 25.84 21.69 18.50
N LEU A 536 25.59 21.50 19.81
CA LEU A 536 24.52 22.19 20.53
C LEU A 536 24.71 23.70 20.46
N LYS A 537 25.92 24.20 20.72
CA LYS A 537 26.25 25.62 20.60
C LYS A 537 25.98 26.19 19.21
N TYR A 538 26.47 25.54 18.15
CA TYR A 538 26.24 26.03 16.79
C TYR A 538 24.79 25.90 16.35
N LEU A 539 24.06 24.90 16.85
CA LEU A 539 22.62 24.77 16.60
C LEU A 539 21.85 25.92 17.26
N LYS A 540 22.24 26.30 18.49
CA LYS A 540 21.73 27.48 19.19
C LYS A 540 21.92 28.74 18.33
N GLU A 541 23.16 29.05 17.99
CA GLU A 541 23.52 30.22 17.16
C GLU A 541 22.79 30.22 15.80
N ALA A 542 22.51 29.04 15.24
CA ALA A 542 21.87 28.90 13.94
C ALA A 542 20.34 28.95 13.97
N LEU A 543 19.67 28.79 15.12
CA LEU A 543 18.21 28.77 15.24
C LEU A 543 17.65 29.92 16.08
N ASP A 544 18.44 30.47 16.98
CA ASP A 544 18.02 31.53 17.88
C ASP A 544 17.52 32.76 17.12
N ASN A 545 16.40 33.33 17.58
CA ASN A 545 15.72 34.48 16.96
C ASN A 545 15.30 34.27 15.48
N GLN A 546 15.24 33.03 14.99
CA GLN A 546 14.71 32.76 13.64
C GLN A 546 13.18 32.74 13.64
N ASN A 547 12.62 33.43 12.63
CA ASN A 547 11.19 33.41 12.36
C ASN A 547 10.85 32.21 11.49
N THR A 548 9.86 31.43 11.92
CA THR A 548 9.37 30.25 11.21
C THR A 548 7.84 30.20 11.26
N THR A 549 7.23 29.46 10.34
CA THR A 549 5.77 29.33 10.27
C THR A 549 5.36 27.92 10.65
N PHE A 550 4.53 27.81 11.69
CA PHE A 550 3.99 26.55 12.18
C PHE A 550 2.47 26.62 12.20
N ASP A 551 1.80 25.64 11.60
CA ASP A 551 0.33 25.57 11.52
C ASP A 551 -0.33 26.86 10.98
N GLY A 552 0.36 27.56 10.07
CA GLY A 552 -0.11 28.83 9.48
C GLY A 552 0.13 30.07 10.35
N HIS A 553 0.73 29.93 11.53
CA HIS A 553 1.10 31.04 12.43
C HIS A 553 2.62 31.25 12.44
N GLN A 554 3.05 32.52 12.45
CA GLN A 554 4.46 32.86 12.59
C GLN A 554 4.90 32.77 14.06
N PHE A 555 6.05 32.16 14.29
CA PHE A 555 6.71 32.06 15.58
C PHE A 555 8.18 32.47 15.49
N THR A 556 8.68 33.08 16.56
CA THR A 556 10.12 33.31 16.77
C THR A 556 10.68 32.18 17.63
N ILE A 557 11.77 31.55 17.22
CA ILE A 557 12.43 30.51 18.01
C ILE A 557 13.24 31.16 19.13
N ALA A 558 12.98 30.73 20.38
CA ALA A 558 13.77 31.11 21.55
C ALA A 558 14.52 29.88 22.06
N THR A 559 15.84 29.99 22.21
CA THR A 559 16.69 28.87 22.63
C THR A 559 17.09 28.97 24.10
N PHE A 560 16.97 27.86 24.82
CA PHE A 560 17.32 27.75 26.24
C PHE A 560 18.28 26.56 26.45
N ASP A 561 19.32 26.76 27.25
CA ASP A 561 20.34 25.73 27.51
C ASP A 561 20.14 25.11 28.89
N TRP A 562 20.20 23.79 28.96
CA TRP A 562 20.22 23.05 30.23
C TRP A 562 21.48 22.20 30.30
N ASP A 563 22.29 22.43 31.33
CA ASP A 563 23.44 21.57 31.64
C ASP A 563 23.05 20.61 32.76
N LEU A 564 22.87 19.33 32.42
CA LEU A 564 22.52 18.33 33.43
C LEU A 564 23.68 17.95 34.35
N SER A 565 24.93 18.25 34.00
CA SER A 565 26.06 18.06 34.92
C SER A 565 25.98 19.05 36.07
N LEU A 566 25.74 20.33 35.78
CA LEU A 566 25.48 21.35 36.79
C LEU A 566 24.19 21.06 37.55
N ALA A 567 23.13 20.66 36.84
CA ALA A 567 21.87 20.29 37.44
C ALA A 567 22.01 19.14 38.47
N SER A 568 22.89 18.17 38.19
CA SER A 568 23.17 17.03 39.08
C SER A 568 23.92 17.39 40.35
N SER A 569 24.58 18.56 40.37
CA SER A 569 25.27 19.06 41.57
C SER A 569 24.29 19.59 42.62
N PHE A 570 23.05 19.90 42.24
CA PHE A 570 22.02 20.34 43.18
C PHE A 570 21.44 19.15 43.94
N GLY A 571 21.52 19.18 45.28
CA GLY A 571 21.19 18.05 46.13
C GLY A 571 19.70 17.77 46.33
N ASN A 572 18.79 18.57 45.74
CA ASN A 572 17.35 18.38 45.89
C ASN A 572 16.56 18.85 44.64
N ALA A 573 15.32 18.37 44.52
CA ALA A 573 14.46 18.66 43.37
C ALA A 573 14.04 20.14 43.27
N GLN A 574 14.00 20.86 44.40
CA GLN A 574 13.59 22.26 44.40
C GLN A 574 14.65 23.12 43.71
N ASP A 575 15.92 22.93 44.07
CA ASP A 575 17.05 23.64 43.48
C ASP A 575 17.22 23.29 42.00
N LEU A 576 16.93 22.04 41.62
CA LEU A 576 16.88 21.64 40.21
C LEU A 576 15.84 22.46 39.43
N TRP A 577 14.60 22.56 39.91
CA TRP A 577 13.55 23.28 39.19
C TRP A 577 13.76 24.79 39.20
N GLN A 578 14.38 25.32 40.26
CA GLN A 578 14.85 26.70 40.30
C GLN A 578 15.84 26.94 39.15
N TYR A 579 16.89 26.13 39.05
CA TYR A 579 17.88 26.25 37.98
C TYR A 579 17.24 26.11 36.58
N LEU A 580 16.46 25.06 36.34
CA LEU A 580 15.93 24.76 35.00
C LEU A 580 14.86 25.75 34.51
N LEU A 581 14.00 26.25 35.40
CA LEU A 581 12.84 27.08 35.02
C LEU A 581 13.02 28.55 35.33
N PHE A 582 13.70 28.88 36.41
CA PHE A 582 13.93 30.28 36.77
C PHE A 582 15.20 30.77 36.08
N ASP A 583 16.36 30.21 36.47
CA ASP A 583 17.66 30.74 36.08
C ASP A 583 17.94 30.57 34.57
N GLN A 584 17.57 29.41 33.98
CA GLN A 584 17.83 29.12 32.56
C GLN A 584 16.72 29.54 31.60
N VAL A 585 15.52 29.83 32.11
CA VAL A 585 14.37 30.14 31.25
C VAL A 585 13.80 31.49 31.61
N TYR A 586 13.16 31.64 32.76
CA TYR A 586 12.46 32.87 33.15
C TYR A 586 13.35 34.12 33.10
N ASP A 587 14.58 34.04 33.63
CA ASP A 587 15.52 35.16 33.59
C ASP A 587 15.91 35.58 32.18
N HIS A 588 15.86 34.65 31.22
CA HIS A 588 16.26 34.86 29.83
C HIS A 588 15.05 35.09 28.89
N ILE A 589 13.81 35.05 29.41
CA ILE A 589 12.62 35.36 28.60
C ILE A 589 12.67 36.82 28.09
N GLY A 590 13.24 37.74 28.88
CA GLY A 590 13.42 39.15 28.49
C GLY A 590 14.33 39.37 27.28
N ASP A 591 15.10 38.37 26.86
CA ASP A 591 15.90 38.45 25.63
C ASP A 591 15.03 38.35 24.38
N TYR A 592 13.81 37.80 24.50
CA TYR A 592 12.89 37.54 23.38
C TYR A 592 11.60 38.35 23.45
N LEU A 593 11.24 38.86 24.63
CA LEU A 593 10.03 39.62 24.89
C LEU A 593 10.36 40.96 25.55
N ASP A 594 9.47 41.94 25.42
CA ASP A 594 9.66 43.23 26.07
C ASP A 594 9.68 43.13 27.61
N GLY A 595 10.28 44.13 28.26
CA GLY A 595 10.43 44.13 29.73
C GLY A 595 9.10 44.08 30.50
N SER A 596 7.95 44.34 29.86
CA SER A 596 6.62 44.12 30.44
C SER A 596 6.30 42.66 30.73
N VAL A 597 7.09 41.72 30.18
CA VAL A 597 6.88 40.28 30.36
C VAL A 597 6.85 39.86 31.83
N TYR A 598 7.69 40.45 32.68
CA TYR A 598 7.79 40.15 34.11
C TYR A 598 6.61 40.69 34.93
N GLN A 599 5.80 41.59 34.34
CA GLN A 599 4.55 42.06 34.94
C GLN A 599 3.36 41.20 34.49
N GLU A 600 3.40 40.67 33.27
CA GLU A 600 2.34 39.84 32.68
C GLU A 600 2.40 38.37 33.10
N PHE A 601 3.61 37.85 33.33
CA PHE A 601 3.84 36.48 33.75
C PHE A 601 4.82 36.47 34.91
N ASN A 602 4.32 36.08 36.09
CA ASN A 602 5.15 35.95 37.29
C ASN A 602 5.32 34.46 37.61
N LEU A 603 6.54 33.96 37.52
CA LEU A 603 6.89 32.63 37.97
C LEU A 603 7.02 32.62 39.50
N SER A 604 6.54 31.58 40.16
CA SER A 604 6.69 31.49 41.61
C SER A 604 8.17 31.51 42.01
N GLU A 605 8.51 32.15 43.14
CA GLU A 605 9.86 32.13 43.74
C GLU A 605 10.41 30.72 44.02
N ARG A 606 9.58 29.68 43.93
CA ARG A 606 9.94 28.27 44.08
C ARG A 606 9.23 27.43 43.01
N PRO A 607 9.70 27.48 41.75
CA PRO A 607 9.07 26.78 40.65
C PRO A 607 9.15 25.28 40.86
N ARG A 608 8.12 24.57 40.40
CA ARG A 608 8.01 23.12 40.41
C ARG A 608 7.69 22.62 39.01
N ALA A 609 7.80 21.31 38.81
CA ALA A 609 7.45 20.65 37.54
C ALA A 609 6.12 21.11 36.91
N LYS A 610 5.10 21.37 37.74
CA LYS A 610 3.77 21.82 37.31
C LYS A 610 3.75 23.22 36.68
N ASP A 611 4.78 24.03 36.92
CA ASP A 611 4.87 25.42 36.45
C ASP A 611 5.50 25.48 35.04
N PHE A 612 6.15 24.40 34.60
CA PHE A 612 6.75 24.32 33.26
C PHE A 612 5.71 24.44 32.12
N PRO A 613 4.56 23.73 32.13
CA PRO A 613 3.51 23.92 31.13
C PRO A 613 2.97 25.36 31.07
N SER A 614 2.94 26.06 32.21
CA SER A 614 2.47 27.46 32.28
C SER A 614 3.40 28.40 31.52
N ILE A 615 4.73 28.22 31.64
CA ILE A 615 5.74 28.96 30.89
C ILE A 615 5.57 28.71 29.39
N LEU A 616 5.46 27.44 28.98
CA LEU A 616 5.33 27.06 27.56
C LEU A 616 4.05 27.64 26.93
N PHE A 617 2.93 27.59 27.65
CA PHE A 617 1.67 28.17 27.19
C PHE A 617 1.77 29.69 27.02
N TYR A 618 2.43 30.37 27.96
CA TYR A 618 2.64 31.81 27.89
C TYR A 618 3.50 32.22 26.68
N LEU A 619 4.64 31.55 26.47
CA LEU A 619 5.52 31.79 25.32
C LEU A 619 4.77 31.57 23.99
N LYS A 620 4.00 30.48 23.89
CA LYS A 620 3.18 30.18 22.71
C LYS A 620 2.16 31.29 22.43
N LYS A 621 1.52 31.85 23.46
CA LYS A 621 0.55 32.96 23.32
C LYS A 621 1.22 34.24 22.79
N LYS A 622 2.50 34.45 23.09
CA LYS A 622 3.30 35.59 22.62
C LYS A 622 3.97 35.35 21.25
N GLY A 623 3.69 34.22 20.59
CA GLY A 623 4.31 33.89 19.31
C GLY A 623 5.76 33.42 19.44
N ILE A 624 6.18 32.97 20.62
CA ILE A 624 7.51 32.42 20.86
C ILE A 624 7.43 30.89 20.88
N TYR A 625 8.34 30.24 20.15
CA TYR A 625 8.51 28.79 20.15
C TYR A 625 9.78 28.42 20.93
N PRO A 626 9.66 27.89 22.17
CA PRO A 626 10.82 27.54 22.99
C PRO A 626 11.49 26.25 22.49
N LEU A 627 12.81 26.27 22.35
CA LEU A 627 13.67 25.13 22.03
C LEU A 627 14.67 24.90 23.17
N PHE A 628 14.62 23.73 23.80
CA PHE A 628 15.52 23.36 24.90
C PHE A 628 16.68 22.50 24.39
N LEU A 629 17.91 22.96 24.61
CA LEU A 629 19.13 22.27 24.27
C LEU A 629 19.75 21.71 25.56
N VAL A 630 19.81 20.39 25.67
CA VAL A 630 20.25 19.71 26.89
C VAL A 630 21.63 19.11 26.69
N ASP A 631 22.64 19.65 27.39
CA ASP A 631 23.99 19.10 27.41
C ASP A 631 24.20 18.14 28.58
N GLU A 632 25.23 17.29 28.47
CA GLU A 632 25.61 16.31 29.49
C GLU A 632 24.44 15.42 29.94
N PHE A 633 23.58 15.03 28.99
CA PHE A 633 22.34 14.30 29.26
C PHE A 633 22.52 13.00 30.05
N SER A 634 23.71 12.38 30.01
CA SER A 634 24.06 11.19 30.79
C SER A 634 23.88 11.37 32.31
N PHE A 635 23.98 12.60 32.82
CA PHE A 635 23.77 12.91 34.24
C PHE A 635 22.31 12.76 34.69
N ILE A 636 21.36 12.53 33.77
CA ILE A 636 20.00 12.16 34.12
C ILE A 636 19.94 10.90 35.00
N LYS A 637 20.88 9.97 34.79
CA LYS A 637 20.98 8.77 35.62
C LYS A 637 21.34 9.11 37.06
N VAL A 638 22.29 10.03 37.25
CA VAL A 638 22.69 10.52 38.59
C VAL A 638 21.51 11.20 39.28
N LEU A 639 20.75 12.03 38.56
CA LEU A 639 19.55 12.69 39.07
C LEU A 639 18.46 11.68 39.47
N MET A 640 18.30 10.58 38.73
CA MET A 640 17.36 9.50 39.05
C MET A 640 17.82 8.65 40.24
N ASP A 641 19.11 8.28 40.28
CA ASP A 641 19.72 7.48 41.35
C ASP A 641 19.62 8.23 42.69
N ASN A 642 19.82 9.55 42.66
CA ASN A 642 19.65 10.45 43.81
C ASN A 642 18.19 10.81 44.13
N ARG A 643 17.21 10.24 43.40
CA ARG A 643 15.77 10.49 43.54
C ARG A 643 15.35 11.96 43.42
N ILE A 644 16.15 12.77 42.72
CA ILE A 644 15.85 14.18 42.45
C ILE A 644 14.79 14.26 41.35
N VAL A 645 14.88 13.39 40.35
CA VAL A 645 13.86 13.20 39.29
C VAL A 645 13.40 11.75 39.24
N ASN A 646 12.23 11.51 38.63
CA ASN A 646 11.67 10.18 38.45
C ASN A 646 11.45 9.88 36.96
N PRO A 647 11.11 8.64 36.56
CA PRO A 647 10.86 8.30 35.16
C PRO A 647 9.76 9.15 34.49
N ALA A 648 8.82 9.71 35.26
CA ALA A 648 7.79 10.60 34.72
C ALA A 648 8.36 11.94 34.20
N PHE A 649 9.52 12.38 34.70
CA PHE A 649 10.23 13.55 34.18
C PHE A 649 10.63 13.37 32.71
N LEU A 650 11.17 12.20 32.34
CA LEU A 650 11.54 11.89 30.95
C LEU A 650 10.32 11.81 30.03
N HIS A 651 9.19 11.29 30.54
CA HIS A 651 7.93 11.31 29.80
C HIS A 651 7.35 12.72 29.66
N THR A 652 7.63 13.63 30.60
CA THR A 652 7.14 15.02 30.55
C THR A 652 8.00 15.89 29.63
N LEU A 653 9.28 15.55 29.47
CA LEU A 653 10.19 16.22 28.53
C LEU A 653 9.94 15.86 27.07
N ARG A 654 9.42 14.65 26.84
CA ARG A 654 9.01 14.18 25.53
C ARG A 654 7.58 14.62 25.23
#